data_AF-A0A9P1BLE4-F1
#
_entry.id   AF-A0A9P1BLE4-F1
#
_cell.length_a   1.000
_cell.length_b   1.000
_cell.length_c   1.000
_cell.angle_alpha   90.00
_cell.angle_beta   90.00
_cell.angle_gamma   90.00
#
_symmetry.space_group_name_H-M   'P 1'
#
loop_
_entity.id
_entity.type
_entity.pdbx_description
1 polymer ?
#
loop_
_entity_poly.entity_id
_entity_poly.type
_entity_poly.pdbx_seq_one_letter_code
_entity_poly.pdbx_strand_id
1 'polypeptide(L)'
;MLNPMDFVTEILVTAAVLVALIFLWQYRGRVMKVLTGDDKLHGSVLDGIWCCCFQCCGVCTGDWTRNLTMFQCCPRRLRRQNLVKVVGQLLGMSTYTVELRNIVVGDLPYDGRGDVYLSVECAVNPAMMTAVAEDKQAKVIHFPEILTVRVRNNLLEGNVRITAKRMNVFGSEDLCKVVISPMNIVHWASQTDEQDKIKRFQMKTTNFDLERETPPWILVEFGQPMEVRDIDNIRSVDTIRTATRDNQAQEFNVATYKHTYYLLDARGHAIDEPMEEDLAEVRAMRLKAVWCFHLCNCWTIMIVFAYAFVRAYVWSCYRRFNWLTMAVLNNGTSEQTEPTHFPISFHDMAKIGEQCEAEVKGTGLQGVPCRPSLDQINLLCTSSQFLDGHGQPWPKAFADYGFIEDVLGENQVGIPCLPGICNVRQKLVEHEWTLIGICIGMFVSNCLLRWCMDARIRQVKARKLLDRQHQAEEFRKQKRDQLDAKRIPSSADVLLNFENSIASGCHLPLLSLQLYAMLRADHKGHPWSVLCGLTRYPAGNHAEVTAGVQEADQQGVTLAPNVREMISQWLAVNAPKKPLERPPPPSPPEPAPPAPGPDAQNEPQAATTAEKLRNALLRFFELAPKDSDAAAGLGIFEGEDGQRYLPLPVLGRAVGITGEDFEVAMKAWNVVNETPAGTFTLTNDARAVGLVEWAGWEEFSTSLDVIVKGTRDPAFEPRSIQGHVARAACGAVRSGPLRQADVLRRLQELSSENLPQDAAPALKSAILRRARLALACLVDAIASQGLGPQAGLDSMGLVGQLPRTLFGIIFDNIDDRDRGACAFLGEVLQSWDRRRCFSKRWLQDAAGKFSMPKGPNSERDERRGWYALTSENLHRKPAEDAQAPNAPKAQSFLSTDDTPPVEVKEKPDGGKEKESKKKETSARRRSRTPRSPRRRRRSSSRDSAHERSHRKPKENKDSKENSKENAEKENREVKEPDGKVPLATPDTAATPSPPDMLAGSGEVGEQAELAEAKKKRRILQHAQASAAQISHMNLELRWLPKQLGLICKILQALGTEQDHFPVKGPKCTDLLSSTEVRSQAESGIVFLLRRAKTLKESYVFFSEGIQSGNQAGGTDTIEIQPTQHATNSVHHLCLPACGQRNHATC
;
A
#
# COMPACT_ATOMS: atom_id res chain seq x y z
N MET A 1 -33.92 -42.70 21.21
CA MET A 1 -32.95 -41.61 21.46
C MET A 1 -32.33 -41.28 20.13
N LEU A 2 -32.14 -40.00 19.78
CA LEU A 2 -31.25 -39.64 18.66
C LEU A 2 -29.83 -40.07 19.03
N ASN A 3 -29.13 -40.69 18.09
CA ASN A 3 -27.72 -41.01 18.24
C ASN A 3 -26.94 -39.68 18.14
N PRO A 4 -26.18 -39.26 19.18
CA PRO A 4 -25.62 -37.91 19.23
C PRO A 4 -24.65 -37.62 18.08
N MET A 5 -23.98 -38.64 17.55
CA MET A 5 -23.07 -38.51 16.40
C MET A 5 -23.80 -38.10 15.12
N ASP A 6 -24.96 -38.69 14.83
CA ASP A 6 -25.69 -38.42 13.59
C ASP A 6 -26.25 -36.99 13.59
N PHE A 7 -26.83 -36.56 14.71
CA PHE A 7 -27.30 -35.19 14.91
C PHE A 7 -26.17 -34.15 14.85
N VAL A 8 -25.00 -34.46 15.41
CA VAL A 8 -23.79 -33.62 15.25
C VAL A 8 -23.34 -33.56 13.80
N THR A 9 -23.44 -34.66 13.05
CA THR A 9 -23.06 -34.73 11.63
C THR A 9 -24.00 -33.90 10.75
N GLU A 10 -25.31 -33.97 10.95
CA GLU A 10 -26.29 -33.13 10.24
C GLU A 10 -26.09 -31.63 10.55
N ILE A 11 -25.80 -31.28 11.81
CA ILE A 11 -25.47 -29.91 12.20
C ILE A 11 -24.16 -29.45 11.53
N LEU A 12 -23.13 -30.29 11.47
CA LEU A 12 -21.86 -29.97 10.81
C LEU A 12 -22.02 -29.77 9.30
N VAL A 13 -22.77 -30.63 8.61
CA VAL A 13 -23.06 -30.48 7.17
C VAL A 13 -23.87 -29.21 6.92
N THR A 14 -24.90 -28.96 7.73
CA THR A 14 -25.71 -27.73 7.63
C THR A 14 -24.86 -26.48 7.86
N ALA A 15 -24.01 -26.49 8.88
CA ALA A 15 -23.07 -25.40 9.16
C ALA A 15 -22.06 -25.20 8.03
N ALA A 16 -21.52 -26.28 7.45
CA ALA A 16 -20.58 -26.21 6.32
C ALA A 16 -21.23 -25.61 5.06
N VAL A 17 -22.48 -25.98 4.74
CA VAL A 17 -23.24 -25.38 3.63
C VAL A 17 -23.54 -23.90 3.91
N LEU A 18 -23.94 -23.55 5.14
CA LEU A 18 -24.23 -22.17 5.52
C LEU A 18 -22.96 -21.30 5.48
N VAL A 19 -21.81 -21.83 5.91
CA VAL A 19 -20.48 -21.22 5.74
C VAL A 19 -20.15 -21.07 4.25
N ALA A 20 -20.33 -22.10 3.43
CA ALA A 20 -20.05 -22.03 1.99
C ALA A 20 -20.90 -20.95 1.27
N LEU A 21 -22.18 -20.82 1.65
CA LEU A 21 -23.06 -19.76 1.14
C LEU A 21 -22.65 -18.37 1.65
N ILE A 22 -22.22 -18.23 2.91
CA ILE A 22 -21.65 -16.99 3.44
C ILE A 22 -20.37 -16.62 2.67
N PHE A 23 -19.49 -17.59 2.38
CA PHE A 23 -18.30 -17.37 1.55
C PHE A 23 -18.66 -16.95 0.13
N LEU A 24 -19.56 -17.64 -0.57
CA LEU A 24 -20.01 -17.26 -1.92
C LEU A 24 -20.64 -15.86 -1.94
N TRP A 25 -21.37 -15.47 -0.88
CA TRP A 25 -21.95 -14.14 -0.74
C TRP A 25 -20.90 -13.05 -0.46
N GLN A 26 -19.98 -13.28 0.48
CA GLN A 26 -18.87 -12.36 0.78
C GLN A 26 -17.94 -12.17 -0.44
N TYR A 27 -17.58 -13.27 -1.11
CA TYR A 27 -16.69 -13.28 -2.26
C TYR A 27 -17.39 -13.12 -3.62
N ARG A 28 -18.67 -12.71 -3.64
CA ARG A 28 -19.47 -12.54 -4.87
C ARG A 28 -18.78 -11.72 -5.97
N GLY A 29 -17.93 -10.75 -5.60
CA GLY A 29 -17.14 -9.98 -6.56
C GLY A 29 -16.07 -10.82 -7.28
N ARG A 30 -15.42 -11.75 -6.58
CA ARG A 30 -14.49 -12.73 -7.18
C ARG A 30 -15.25 -13.74 -8.06
N VAL A 31 -16.43 -14.17 -7.63
CA VAL A 31 -17.30 -15.07 -8.41
C VAL A 31 -17.73 -14.40 -9.72
N MET A 32 -18.18 -13.14 -9.67
CA MET A 32 -18.46 -12.35 -10.88
C MET A 32 -17.22 -12.22 -11.77
N LYS A 33 -16.04 -11.88 -11.22
CA LYS A 33 -14.80 -11.79 -11.99
C LYS A 33 -14.48 -13.07 -12.77
N VAL A 34 -14.70 -14.24 -12.16
CA VAL A 34 -14.49 -15.55 -12.81
C VAL A 34 -15.54 -15.82 -13.89
N LEU A 35 -16.79 -15.40 -13.70
CA LEU A 35 -17.88 -15.63 -14.66
C LEU A 35 -17.91 -14.65 -15.84
N THR A 36 -17.57 -13.37 -15.62
CA THR A 36 -17.67 -12.30 -16.64
C THR A 36 -16.33 -11.71 -17.08
N GLY A 37 -15.20 -12.14 -16.51
CA GLY A 37 -13.85 -11.61 -16.80
C GLY A 37 -13.57 -10.20 -16.23
N ASP A 38 -14.62 -9.43 -15.97
CA ASP A 38 -14.63 -8.15 -15.27
C ASP A 38 -15.52 -8.24 -14.01
N ASP A 39 -15.28 -7.36 -13.04
CA ASP A 39 -16.05 -7.25 -11.80
C ASP A 39 -17.41 -6.56 -12.03
N LYS A 40 -17.63 -5.96 -13.20
CA LYS A 40 -18.81 -5.14 -13.55
C LYS A 40 -19.23 -5.29 -15.01
N LEU A 41 -20.53 -5.08 -15.27
CA LEU A 41 -21.09 -4.95 -16.63
C LEU A 41 -21.08 -3.47 -17.05
N HIS A 42 -20.35 -3.14 -18.12
CA HIS A 42 -20.20 -1.77 -18.61
C HIS A 42 -21.26 -1.42 -19.67
N GLY A 43 -22.36 -0.80 -19.26
CA GLY A 43 -23.33 -0.22 -20.17
C GLY A 43 -24.26 0.77 -19.48
N SER A 44 -24.28 2.03 -19.96
CA SER A 44 -25.22 3.05 -19.46
C SER A 44 -26.32 3.35 -20.47
N VAL A 45 -27.49 3.79 -19.97
CA VAL A 45 -28.61 4.24 -20.82
C VAL A 45 -28.19 5.43 -21.70
N LEU A 46 -27.27 6.27 -21.22
CA LEU A 46 -26.71 7.40 -21.98
C LEU A 46 -25.88 6.94 -23.19
N ASP A 47 -25.21 5.79 -23.12
CA ASP A 47 -24.49 5.21 -24.27
C ASP A 47 -25.46 4.69 -25.32
N GLY A 48 -26.59 4.09 -24.90
CA GLY A 48 -27.68 3.69 -25.79
C GLY A 48 -28.27 4.89 -26.53
N ILE A 49 -28.67 5.94 -25.81
CA ILE A 49 -29.23 7.17 -26.38
C ILE A 49 -28.22 7.87 -27.31
N TRP A 50 -26.95 8.00 -26.89
CA TRP A 50 -25.90 8.61 -27.71
C TRP A 50 -25.63 7.82 -28.99
N CYS A 51 -25.52 6.49 -28.90
CA CYS A 51 -25.29 5.61 -30.05
C CYS A 51 -26.45 5.68 -31.06
N CYS A 52 -27.69 5.57 -30.58
CA CYS A 52 -28.88 5.62 -31.43
C CYS A 52 -29.09 7.02 -32.03
N CYS A 53 -29.27 8.05 -31.21
CA CYS A 53 -29.76 9.35 -31.65
C CYS A 53 -28.68 10.24 -32.29
N PHE A 54 -27.42 10.17 -31.84
CA PHE A 54 -26.36 11.10 -32.26
C PHE A 54 -25.30 10.44 -33.15
N GLN A 55 -25.11 9.13 -33.05
CA GLN A 55 -24.18 8.39 -33.93
C GLN A 55 -24.90 7.58 -35.02
N CYS A 56 -26.23 7.64 -35.12
CA CYS A 56 -27.04 6.85 -36.07
C CYS A 56 -26.73 5.35 -35.95
N CYS A 57 -26.89 4.79 -34.75
CA CYS A 57 -26.45 3.44 -34.36
C CYS A 57 -24.94 3.18 -34.62
N GLY A 58 -24.12 4.22 -34.50
CA GLY A 58 -22.68 4.18 -34.77
C GLY A 58 -22.32 4.01 -36.25
N VAL A 59 -23.10 4.63 -37.15
CA VAL A 59 -22.77 4.81 -38.58
C VAL A 59 -22.06 6.14 -38.82
N CYS A 60 -22.36 7.19 -38.04
CA CYS A 60 -21.77 8.52 -38.17
C CYS A 60 -20.96 8.93 -36.93
N THR A 61 -19.79 9.55 -37.13
CA THR A 61 -18.98 10.15 -36.04
C THR A 61 -19.24 11.65 -35.85
N GLY A 62 -20.01 12.28 -36.74
CA GLY A 62 -20.25 13.73 -36.77
C GLY A 62 -19.09 14.58 -37.31
N ASP A 63 -17.94 13.97 -37.67
CA ASP A 63 -16.72 14.73 -37.98
C ASP A 63 -16.81 15.61 -39.24
N TRP A 64 -17.79 15.38 -40.12
CA TRP A 64 -18.13 16.28 -41.23
C TRP A 64 -18.42 17.72 -40.76
N THR A 65 -18.93 17.89 -39.53
CA THR A 65 -19.17 19.20 -38.92
C THR A 65 -17.90 20.00 -38.61
N ARG A 66 -16.72 19.37 -38.56
CA ARG A 66 -15.44 20.08 -38.36
C ARG A 66 -15.13 21.03 -39.53
N ASN A 67 -15.59 20.70 -40.73
CA ASN A 67 -15.42 21.55 -41.91
C ASN A 67 -16.27 22.83 -41.78
N LEU A 68 -17.49 22.70 -41.27
CA LEU A 68 -18.38 23.84 -40.97
C LEU A 68 -17.79 24.76 -39.90
N THR A 69 -16.97 24.25 -38.99
CA THR A 69 -16.28 25.06 -37.97
C THR A 69 -14.89 25.53 -38.37
N MET A 70 -14.44 25.35 -39.62
CA MET A 70 -13.16 25.92 -40.07
C MET A 70 -13.22 27.40 -40.43
N PHE A 71 -14.41 27.96 -40.69
CA PHE A 71 -14.58 29.37 -41.03
C PHE A 71 -14.06 30.30 -39.93
N GLN A 72 -13.44 31.42 -40.35
CA GLN A 72 -12.89 32.40 -39.39
C GLN A 72 -13.98 33.09 -38.57
N CYS A 73 -15.20 33.21 -39.11
CA CYS A 73 -16.37 33.75 -38.42
C CYS A 73 -16.83 32.88 -37.23
N CYS A 74 -16.46 31.60 -37.17
CA CYS A 74 -16.79 30.75 -36.03
C CYS A 74 -16.02 31.21 -34.77
N PRO A 75 -16.68 31.34 -33.61
CA PRO A 75 -16.04 31.69 -32.34
C PRO A 75 -14.83 30.81 -32.05
N ARG A 76 -13.75 31.41 -31.49
CA ARG A 76 -12.48 30.70 -31.23
C ARG A 76 -12.66 29.39 -30.44
N ARG A 77 -13.66 29.30 -29.56
CA ARG A 77 -14.02 28.10 -28.78
C ARG A 77 -14.59 26.95 -29.61
N LEU A 78 -15.27 27.22 -30.73
CA LEU A 78 -15.92 26.21 -31.59
C LEU A 78 -15.08 25.84 -32.83
N ARG A 79 -14.09 26.67 -33.18
CA ARG A 79 -13.35 26.54 -34.45
C ARG A 79 -12.62 25.18 -34.52
N ARG A 80 -12.75 24.48 -35.66
CA ARG A 80 -12.28 23.10 -35.93
C ARG A 80 -12.88 21.99 -35.05
N GLN A 81 -13.85 22.28 -34.18
CA GLN A 81 -14.51 21.26 -33.35
C GLN A 81 -15.65 20.55 -34.09
N ASN A 82 -15.92 19.30 -33.70
CA ASN A 82 -17.05 18.50 -34.17
C ASN A 82 -18.32 18.96 -33.43
N LEU A 83 -19.23 19.64 -34.12
CA LEU A 83 -20.43 20.24 -33.53
C LEU A 83 -21.36 19.20 -32.91
N VAL A 84 -21.48 18.01 -33.49
CA VAL A 84 -22.29 16.91 -32.90
C VAL A 84 -21.73 16.52 -31.54
N LYS A 85 -20.38 16.45 -31.42
CA LYS A 85 -19.71 16.21 -30.13
C LYS A 85 -19.92 17.37 -29.15
N VAL A 86 -19.82 18.64 -29.59
CA VAL A 86 -20.00 19.81 -28.72
C VAL A 86 -21.44 19.92 -28.20
N VAL A 87 -22.44 19.75 -29.07
CA VAL A 87 -23.86 19.70 -28.66
C VAL A 87 -24.11 18.51 -27.75
N GLY A 88 -23.57 17.33 -28.07
CA GLY A 88 -23.62 16.16 -27.20
C GLY A 88 -22.99 16.38 -25.83
N GLN A 89 -21.90 17.16 -25.74
CA GLN A 89 -21.21 17.51 -24.50
C GLN A 89 -22.04 18.50 -23.66
N LEU A 90 -22.59 19.55 -24.29
CA LEU A 90 -23.50 20.52 -23.66
C LEU A 90 -24.76 19.85 -23.11
N LEU A 91 -25.29 18.84 -23.80
CA LEU A 91 -26.46 18.04 -23.39
C LEU A 91 -26.09 16.86 -22.46
N GLY A 92 -24.84 16.72 -22.02
CA GLY A 92 -24.43 15.66 -21.09
C GLY A 92 -24.54 14.23 -21.65
N MET A 93 -24.55 14.05 -22.97
CA MET A 93 -24.61 12.74 -23.66
C MET A 93 -23.24 12.29 -24.23
N SER A 94 -22.38 13.22 -24.61
CA SER A 94 -20.98 12.96 -24.98
C SER A 94 -20.04 13.29 -23.81
N THR A 95 -18.98 12.51 -23.67
CA THR A 95 -17.94 12.74 -22.65
C THR A 95 -17.06 13.95 -22.98
N TYR A 96 -16.76 14.73 -21.95
CA TYR A 96 -15.56 15.54 -21.83
C TYR A 96 -14.38 14.63 -21.48
N THR A 97 -13.18 15.03 -21.91
CA THR A 97 -11.91 14.45 -21.49
C THR A 97 -11.26 15.42 -20.52
N VAL A 98 -10.99 14.97 -19.30
CA VAL A 98 -10.33 15.75 -18.24
C VAL A 98 -9.09 14.97 -17.80
N GLU A 99 -7.99 15.67 -17.56
CA GLU A 99 -6.77 15.10 -16.98
C GLU A 99 -6.75 15.35 -15.49
N LEU A 100 -6.54 14.30 -14.71
CA LEU A 100 -6.20 14.38 -13.30
C LEU A 100 -4.67 14.43 -13.21
N ARG A 101 -4.14 15.47 -12.57
CA ARG A 101 -2.69 15.73 -12.46
C ARG A 101 -2.30 15.98 -11.00
N ASN A 102 -0.98 15.96 -10.76
CA ASN A 102 -0.35 16.34 -9.50
C ASN A 102 -1.02 15.69 -8.28
N ILE A 103 -1.22 14.38 -8.34
CA ILE A 103 -2.12 13.68 -7.43
C ILE A 103 -1.37 13.37 -6.13
N VAL A 104 -1.77 14.02 -5.04
CA VAL A 104 -1.17 13.82 -3.70
C VAL A 104 -2.23 13.23 -2.77
N VAL A 105 -1.92 12.12 -2.12
CA VAL A 105 -2.79 11.44 -1.14
C VAL A 105 -2.14 11.55 0.23
N GLY A 106 -2.91 11.76 1.30
CA GLY A 106 -2.37 11.88 2.65
C GLY A 106 -3.28 11.38 3.76
N ASP A 107 -2.71 11.24 4.94
CA ASP A 107 -3.37 10.72 6.16
C ASP A 107 -4.08 9.35 5.96
N LEU A 108 -3.54 8.48 5.10
CA LEU A 108 -4.12 7.19 4.73
C LEU A 108 -4.32 6.24 5.93
N PRO A 109 -5.38 5.41 5.98
CA PRO A 109 -5.70 4.57 7.13
C PRO A 109 -4.87 3.26 7.21
N TYR A 110 -3.54 3.36 7.22
CA TYR A 110 -2.65 2.24 7.57
C TYR A 110 -1.39 2.73 8.30
N ASP A 111 -0.85 1.90 9.20
CA ASP A 111 0.36 2.20 9.96
C ASP A 111 1.64 1.73 9.22
N GLY A 112 2.73 2.46 9.40
CA GLY A 112 4.03 2.17 8.80
C GLY A 112 4.20 2.60 7.35
N ARG A 113 4.98 1.81 6.61
CA ARG A 113 5.20 1.94 5.16
C ARG A 113 4.46 0.83 4.42
N GLY A 114 4.15 1.07 3.15
CA GLY A 114 3.51 0.07 2.29
C GLY A 114 3.38 0.54 0.86
N ASP A 115 3.05 -0.42 0.00
CA ASP A 115 2.95 -0.22 -1.44
C ASP A 115 1.51 0.21 -1.77
N VAL A 116 1.34 1.42 -2.31
CA VAL A 116 0.01 2.02 -2.49
C VAL A 116 -0.17 2.47 -3.93
N TYR A 117 -1.36 2.24 -4.49
CA TYR A 117 -1.77 2.77 -5.79
C TYR A 117 -3.17 3.38 -5.73
N LEU A 118 -3.50 4.23 -6.70
CA LEU A 118 -4.84 4.77 -6.88
C LEU A 118 -5.58 4.01 -7.97
N SER A 119 -6.88 3.81 -7.74
CA SER A 119 -7.84 3.22 -8.69
C SER A 119 -8.95 4.23 -8.95
N VAL A 120 -9.01 4.75 -10.18
CA VAL A 120 -10.01 5.72 -10.64
C VAL A 120 -11.05 5.01 -11.51
N GLU A 121 -12.29 4.96 -11.00
CA GLU A 121 -13.44 4.38 -11.69
C GLU A 121 -14.35 5.49 -12.21
N CYS A 122 -14.78 5.39 -13.47
CA CYS A 122 -15.81 6.26 -14.07
C CYS A 122 -16.88 5.38 -14.71
N ALA A 123 -18.10 5.87 -14.91
CA ALA A 123 -19.18 5.06 -15.49
C ALA A 123 -18.94 4.59 -16.95
N VAL A 124 -17.99 5.21 -17.66
CA VAL A 124 -17.70 4.99 -19.10
C VAL A 124 -16.31 4.39 -19.35
N ASN A 125 -15.44 4.37 -18.34
CA ASN A 125 -14.07 3.84 -18.44
C ASN A 125 -13.90 2.64 -17.49
N PRO A 126 -13.13 1.60 -17.85
CA PRO A 126 -12.66 0.61 -16.89
C PRO A 126 -11.81 1.29 -15.79
N ALA A 127 -11.62 0.61 -14.66
CA ALA A 127 -10.83 1.14 -13.55
C ALA A 127 -9.39 1.42 -14.00
N MET A 128 -8.99 2.69 -13.99
CA MET A 128 -7.64 3.13 -14.34
C MET A 128 -6.78 3.16 -13.08
N MET A 129 -5.58 2.58 -13.14
CA MET A 129 -4.67 2.49 -12.01
C MET A 129 -3.42 3.34 -12.25
N THR A 130 -2.89 3.97 -11.19
CA THR A 130 -1.54 4.55 -11.20
C THR A 130 -0.47 3.44 -11.18
N ALA A 131 0.80 3.82 -11.29
CA ALA A 131 1.87 2.95 -10.82
C ALA A 131 1.73 2.70 -9.30
N VAL A 132 2.39 1.66 -8.82
CA VAL A 132 2.51 1.37 -7.38
C VAL A 132 3.59 2.28 -6.80
N ALA A 133 3.22 3.07 -5.80
CA ALA A 133 4.16 3.86 -5.02
C ALA A 133 4.71 2.98 -3.89
N GLU A 134 5.88 2.39 -4.13
CA GLU A 134 6.56 1.43 -3.24
C GLU A 134 7.16 2.07 -1.98
N ASP A 135 7.14 1.32 -0.87
CA ASP A 135 7.75 1.66 0.44
C ASP A 135 7.35 3.06 0.97
N LYS A 136 6.12 3.52 0.69
CA LYS A 136 5.66 4.88 1.05
C LYS A 136 4.98 4.94 2.41
N GLN A 137 5.23 6.04 3.11
CA GLN A 137 4.59 6.35 4.38
C GLN A 137 3.13 6.79 4.16
N ALA A 138 2.22 6.32 5.01
CA ALA A 138 0.80 6.67 4.93
C ALA A 138 0.48 8.17 5.09
N LYS A 139 1.43 8.99 5.57
CA LYS A 139 1.19 10.42 5.86
C LYS A 139 1.03 11.25 4.58
N VAL A 140 1.90 11.06 3.58
CA VAL A 140 1.79 11.65 2.23
C VAL A 140 2.41 10.72 1.18
N ILE A 141 1.71 10.56 0.06
CA ILE A 141 2.13 9.83 -1.14
C ILE A 141 1.84 10.69 -2.37
N HIS A 142 2.82 10.87 -3.25
CA HIS A 142 2.66 11.58 -4.52
C HIS A 142 2.67 10.59 -5.69
N PHE A 143 1.71 10.76 -6.60
CA PHE A 143 1.57 9.99 -7.83
C PHE A 143 1.85 10.92 -9.02
N PRO A 144 2.97 10.72 -9.75
CA PRO A 144 3.34 11.58 -10.88
C PRO A 144 2.53 11.30 -12.14
N GLU A 145 1.71 10.24 -12.17
CA GLU A 145 0.92 9.86 -13.33
C GLU A 145 -0.20 10.87 -13.64
N ILE A 146 -0.38 11.18 -14.93
CA ILE A 146 -1.55 11.91 -15.43
C ILE A 146 -2.61 10.90 -15.88
N LEU A 147 -3.79 10.93 -15.26
CA LEU A 147 -4.91 10.05 -15.59
C LEU A 147 -5.98 10.78 -16.41
N THR A 148 -6.24 10.33 -17.65
CA THR A 148 -7.25 10.96 -18.52
C THR A 148 -8.64 10.33 -18.32
N VAL A 149 -9.45 10.91 -17.42
CA VAL A 149 -10.85 10.50 -17.22
C VAL A 149 -11.76 10.97 -18.35
N ARG A 150 -12.82 10.20 -18.62
CA ARG A 150 -13.92 10.58 -19.51
C ARG A 150 -15.20 10.68 -18.72
N VAL A 151 -15.80 11.88 -18.71
CA VAL A 151 -16.96 12.23 -17.88
C VAL A 151 -17.97 13.05 -18.66
N ARG A 152 -19.26 12.80 -18.46
CA ARG A 152 -20.39 13.56 -19.02
C ARG A 152 -20.80 14.65 -18.04
N ASN A 153 -21.17 15.82 -18.55
CA ASN A 153 -21.77 16.88 -17.74
C ASN A 153 -23.26 16.57 -17.49
N ASN A 154 -23.55 15.54 -16.69
CA ASN A 154 -24.90 14.99 -16.51
C ASN A 154 -25.09 14.38 -15.10
N LEU A 155 -26.23 14.63 -14.47
CA LEU A 155 -26.63 14.02 -13.19
C LEU A 155 -26.93 12.51 -13.30
N LEU A 156 -27.19 12.01 -14.52
CA LEU A 156 -27.43 10.58 -14.78
C LEU A 156 -26.14 9.77 -15.00
N GLU A 157 -24.96 10.40 -15.04
CA GLU A 157 -23.70 9.67 -15.05
C GLU A 157 -23.28 9.26 -13.63
N GLY A 158 -22.80 8.03 -13.47
CA GLY A 158 -22.28 7.54 -12.19
C GLY A 158 -21.06 8.34 -11.74
N ASN A 159 -21.11 8.88 -10.52
CA ASN A 159 -20.05 9.66 -9.89
C ASN A 159 -18.66 8.99 -10.02
N VAL A 160 -17.63 9.78 -10.30
CA VAL A 160 -16.25 9.31 -10.39
C VAL A 160 -15.77 8.89 -9.01
N ARG A 161 -15.32 7.64 -8.88
CA ARG A 161 -14.79 7.09 -7.63
C ARG A 161 -13.28 7.01 -7.72
N ILE A 162 -12.58 7.70 -6.83
CA ILE A 162 -11.13 7.57 -6.66
C ILE A 162 -10.89 6.82 -5.36
N THR A 163 -10.28 5.64 -5.44
CA THR A 163 -10.00 4.75 -4.31
C THR A 163 -8.49 4.58 -4.15
N ALA A 164 -7.95 4.83 -2.96
CA ALA A 164 -6.59 4.45 -2.62
C ALA A 164 -6.58 2.99 -2.15
N LYS A 165 -5.68 2.19 -2.72
CA LYS A 165 -5.56 0.76 -2.48
C LYS A 165 -4.14 0.44 -2.01
N ARG A 166 -4.02 -0.34 -0.93
CA ARG A 166 -2.77 -0.97 -0.52
C ARG A 166 -2.59 -2.26 -1.30
N MET A 167 -1.39 -2.52 -1.80
CA MET A 167 -1.01 -3.83 -2.34
C MET A 167 -0.52 -4.71 -1.19
N ASN A 168 -1.04 -5.94 -1.13
CA ASN A 168 -0.70 -6.97 -0.16
C ASN A 168 -0.37 -8.27 -0.94
N VAL A 169 0.34 -9.23 -0.35
CA VAL A 169 0.75 -10.49 -1.03
C VAL A 169 -0.44 -11.24 -1.67
N PHE A 170 -1.63 -11.14 -1.08
CA PHE A 170 -2.86 -11.80 -1.54
C PHE A 170 -3.82 -10.89 -2.34
N GLY A 171 -3.34 -9.74 -2.86
CA GLY A 171 -4.12 -8.85 -3.73
C GLY A 171 -4.08 -7.38 -3.30
N SER A 172 -5.24 -6.72 -3.25
CA SER A 172 -5.33 -5.30 -2.87
C SER A 172 -6.45 -5.00 -1.88
N GLU A 173 -6.15 -4.14 -0.92
CA GLU A 173 -7.06 -3.68 0.13
C GLU A 173 -7.49 -2.22 -0.13
N ASP A 174 -8.79 -1.96 -0.24
CA ASP A 174 -9.35 -0.62 -0.40
C ASP A 174 -9.21 0.18 0.91
N LEU A 175 -8.23 1.06 1.02
CA LEU A 175 -7.99 1.87 2.22
C LEU A 175 -9.11 2.92 2.42
N CYS A 176 -9.30 3.77 1.41
CA CYS A 176 -10.24 4.88 1.44
C CYS A 176 -10.65 5.30 0.04
N LYS A 177 -11.77 6.04 -0.08
CA LYS A 177 -12.33 6.49 -1.35
C LYS A 177 -13.04 7.83 -1.26
N VAL A 178 -12.91 8.63 -2.31
CA VAL A 178 -13.77 9.80 -2.58
C VAL A 178 -14.66 9.51 -3.79
N VAL A 179 -15.85 10.10 -3.80
CA VAL A 179 -16.85 9.93 -4.86
C VAL A 179 -17.29 11.33 -5.29
N ILE A 180 -16.88 11.76 -6.48
CA ILE A 180 -16.96 13.14 -6.96
C ILE A 180 -17.98 13.24 -8.11
N SER A 181 -18.81 14.28 -8.09
CA SER A 181 -19.74 14.59 -9.18
C SER A 181 -19.00 14.87 -10.49
N PRO A 182 -19.39 14.26 -11.63
CA PRO A 182 -18.72 14.49 -12.91
C PRO A 182 -18.95 15.92 -13.41
N MET A 183 -20.08 16.55 -13.05
CA MET A 183 -20.34 17.96 -13.35
C MET A 183 -19.33 18.89 -12.66
N ASN A 184 -18.96 18.59 -11.41
CA ASN A 184 -17.97 19.38 -10.68
C ASN A 184 -16.57 19.23 -11.30
N ILE A 185 -16.20 18.01 -11.72
CA ILE A 185 -14.93 17.74 -12.42
C ILE A 185 -14.84 18.56 -13.72
N VAL A 186 -15.91 18.56 -14.53
CA VAL A 186 -15.99 19.38 -15.75
C VAL A 186 -15.93 20.88 -15.43
N HIS A 187 -16.59 21.33 -14.36
CA HIS A 187 -16.55 22.72 -13.91
C HIS A 187 -15.13 23.15 -13.51
N TRP A 188 -14.47 22.45 -12.57
CA TRP A 188 -13.12 22.78 -12.11
C TRP A 188 -12.09 22.73 -13.25
N ALA A 189 -12.17 21.73 -14.14
CA ALA A 189 -11.34 21.66 -15.35
C ALA A 189 -11.60 22.79 -16.37
N SER A 190 -12.67 23.58 -16.22
CA SER A 190 -13.01 24.70 -17.09
C SER A 190 -12.63 26.08 -16.54
N GLN A 191 -12.22 26.16 -15.26
CA GLN A 191 -11.79 27.41 -14.65
C GLN A 191 -10.47 27.90 -15.26
N THR A 192 -10.29 29.22 -15.38
CA THR A 192 -9.07 29.82 -15.94
C THR A 192 -7.88 29.69 -14.99
N ASP A 193 -8.14 29.91 -13.71
CA ASP A 193 -7.11 30.21 -12.71
C ASP A 193 -6.55 28.90 -12.13
N GLU A 194 -5.22 28.80 -12.03
CA GLU A 194 -4.54 27.53 -11.76
C GLU A 194 -4.72 27.06 -10.30
N GLN A 195 -4.72 27.98 -9.35
CA GLN A 195 -5.07 27.70 -7.94
C GLN A 195 -6.49 27.12 -7.82
N ASP A 196 -7.39 27.51 -8.72
CA ASP A 196 -8.78 27.07 -8.68
C ASP A 196 -9.00 25.70 -9.37
N LYS A 197 -8.02 25.19 -10.14
CA LYS A 197 -8.02 23.81 -10.67
C LYS A 197 -7.56 22.78 -9.64
N ILE A 198 -6.80 23.21 -8.63
CA ILE A 198 -6.31 22.35 -7.55
C ILE A 198 -7.37 22.27 -6.46
N LYS A 199 -7.78 21.05 -6.10
CA LYS A 199 -8.80 20.80 -5.06
C LYS A 199 -8.33 19.65 -4.16
N ARG A 200 -8.47 19.83 -2.84
CA ARG A 200 -8.12 18.83 -1.81
C ARG A 200 -9.40 18.26 -1.21
N PHE A 201 -9.69 16.98 -1.41
CA PHE A 201 -10.93 16.34 -0.97
C PHE A 201 -10.73 15.42 0.23
N GLN A 202 -11.72 15.38 1.11
CA GLN A 202 -11.85 14.35 2.13
C GLN A 202 -12.22 13.01 1.50
N MET A 203 -11.40 11.99 1.73
CA MET A 203 -11.71 10.60 1.42
C MET A 203 -12.41 9.96 2.62
N LYS A 204 -13.36 9.06 2.36
CA LYS A 204 -13.98 8.23 3.40
C LYS A 204 -13.18 6.94 3.51
N THR A 205 -12.82 6.50 4.72
CA THR A 205 -12.24 5.17 4.91
C THR A 205 -13.22 4.09 4.42
N THR A 206 -12.71 2.99 3.87
CA THR A 206 -13.56 1.84 3.52
C THR A 206 -13.74 0.92 4.73
N ASN A 207 -12.67 0.77 5.53
CA ASN A 207 -12.73 0.15 6.84
C ASN A 207 -13.09 1.21 7.90
N PHE A 208 -14.11 0.95 8.73
CA PHE A 208 -14.55 1.85 9.80
C PHE A 208 -13.78 1.63 11.11
N ASP A 209 -13.22 0.44 11.34
CA ASP A 209 -12.37 0.17 12.51
C ASP A 209 -11.02 0.91 12.42
N LEU A 210 -10.60 1.25 11.19
CA LEU A 210 -9.43 2.08 10.88
C LEU A 210 -9.79 3.58 10.70
N GLU A 211 -10.81 4.10 11.40
CA GLU A 211 -11.10 5.54 11.41
C GLU A 211 -9.93 6.31 12.04
N ARG A 212 -9.04 6.87 11.21
CA ARG A 212 -7.99 7.79 11.68
C ARG A 212 -8.57 9.11 12.19
N GLU A 213 -7.76 9.80 12.98
CA GLU A 213 -8.04 11.11 13.55
C GLU A 213 -8.19 12.19 12.48
N THR A 214 -7.11 12.39 11.71
CA THR A 214 -7.13 13.08 10.44
C THR A 214 -7.92 12.20 9.47
N PRO A 215 -8.94 12.74 8.80
CA PRO A 215 -9.54 12.00 7.70
C PRO A 215 -8.50 11.89 6.58
N PRO A 216 -8.41 10.75 5.88
CA PRO A 216 -7.56 10.65 4.70
C PRO A 216 -8.04 11.64 3.64
N TRP A 217 -7.11 12.20 2.86
CA TRP A 217 -7.41 13.21 1.86
C TRP A 217 -6.66 12.98 0.56
N ILE A 218 -7.18 13.55 -0.53
CA ILE A 218 -6.55 13.54 -1.85
C ILE A 218 -6.62 14.94 -2.48
N LEU A 219 -5.47 15.49 -2.83
CA LEU A 219 -5.32 16.67 -3.66
C LEU A 219 -5.17 16.25 -5.13
N VAL A 220 -5.94 16.90 -6.00
CA VAL A 220 -5.96 16.65 -7.45
C VAL A 220 -6.01 17.99 -8.18
N GLU A 221 -5.21 18.13 -9.24
CA GLU A 221 -5.34 19.20 -10.22
C GLU A 221 -6.21 18.72 -11.40
N PHE A 222 -7.26 19.48 -11.74
CA PHE A 222 -8.14 19.19 -12.88
C PHE A 222 -7.73 20.00 -14.11
N GLY A 223 -7.11 19.33 -15.09
CA GLY A 223 -6.67 19.92 -16.35
C GLY A 223 -7.54 19.55 -17.56
N GLN A 224 -7.50 20.37 -18.60
CA GLN A 224 -7.88 19.93 -19.95
C GLN A 224 -6.68 19.27 -20.63
N PRO A 225 -6.88 18.25 -21.49
CA PRO A 225 -5.78 17.55 -22.14
C PRO A 225 -4.95 18.48 -23.02
N MET A 226 -3.64 18.46 -22.80
CA MET A 226 -2.66 19.23 -23.58
C MET A 226 -1.83 18.27 -24.44
N GLU A 227 -1.55 18.63 -25.69
CA GLU A 227 -0.84 17.76 -26.64
C GLU A 227 0.68 17.68 -26.42
N VAL A 228 1.21 18.37 -25.40
CA VAL A 228 2.65 18.39 -25.06
C VAL A 228 2.88 17.67 -23.72
N ARG A 229 3.78 16.67 -23.72
CA ARG A 229 4.07 15.80 -22.58
C ARG A 229 5.58 15.74 -22.31
N ASP A 230 6.14 16.76 -21.67
CA ASP A 230 7.54 16.79 -21.23
C ASP A 230 7.67 16.42 -19.73
N ILE A 231 7.08 15.29 -19.33
CA ILE A 231 6.87 14.91 -17.91
C ILE A 231 8.00 14.02 -17.37
N ASP A 232 8.71 13.30 -18.25
CA ASP A 232 9.67 12.26 -17.87
C ASP A 232 10.92 12.76 -17.10
N ASN A 233 11.12 14.07 -17.01
CA ASN A 233 12.29 14.71 -16.41
C ASN A 233 12.19 14.94 -14.88
N ILE A 234 11.07 14.59 -14.22
CA ILE A 234 10.84 14.91 -12.79
C ILE A 234 10.79 13.64 -11.93
N ARG A 235 11.92 13.29 -11.29
CA ARG A 235 11.98 12.30 -10.20
C ARG A 235 12.91 12.75 -9.07
N SER A 236 12.36 12.86 -7.86
CA SER A 236 13.06 12.97 -6.57
C SER A 236 12.20 12.31 -5.50
N VAL A 237 12.77 12.01 -4.34
CA VAL A 237 12.10 11.27 -3.26
C VAL A 237 12.13 12.11 -1.97
N ASP A 238 11.10 11.94 -1.13
CA ASP A 238 10.90 12.53 0.20
C ASP A 238 10.50 14.04 0.29
N THR A 239 10.26 14.72 -0.84
CA THR A 239 9.68 16.08 -0.86
C THR A 239 8.44 16.19 -1.75
N ILE A 240 7.43 16.96 -1.34
CA ILE A 240 6.25 17.24 -2.19
C ILE A 240 6.68 18.25 -3.26
N ARG A 241 7.07 17.74 -4.44
CA ARG A 241 7.38 18.54 -5.62
C ARG A 241 6.14 18.75 -6.49
N THR A 242 5.36 19.78 -6.18
CA THR A 242 4.38 20.29 -7.14
C THR A 242 5.12 20.96 -8.29
N ALA A 243 4.84 20.54 -9.53
CA ALA A 243 5.30 21.26 -10.71
C ALA A 243 4.57 22.60 -10.79
N THR A 244 5.26 23.70 -10.46
CA THR A 244 4.73 25.04 -10.74
C THR A 244 4.72 25.29 -12.25
N ARG A 245 3.90 26.25 -12.69
CA ARG A 245 3.77 26.66 -14.10
C ARG A 245 5.09 26.95 -14.81
N ASP A 246 6.10 27.40 -14.07
CA ASP A 246 7.43 27.75 -14.58
C ASP A 246 8.39 26.54 -14.64
N ASN A 247 7.85 25.32 -14.52
CA ASN A 247 8.57 24.05 -14.35
C ASN A 247 9.54 24.00 -13.14
N GLN A 248 9.48 24.98 -12.24
CA GLN A 248 10.26 24.97 -11.01
C GLN A 248 9.59 24.07 -9.97
N ALA A 249 10.26 22.98 -9.61
CA ALA A 249 9.82 22.11 -8.53
C ALA A 249 10.11 22.77 -7.18
N GLN A 250 9.10 23.38 -6.56
CA GLN A 250 9.18 23.85 -5.18
C GLN A 250 8.95 22.66 -4.22
N GLU A 251 9.77 22.58 -3.17
CA GLU A 251 9.72 21.51 -2.18
C GLU A 251 9.00 22.00 -0.91
N PHE A 252 7.80 21.49 -0.66
CA PHE A 252 7.01 21.89 0.49
C PHE A 252 7.12 20.90 1.66
N ASN A 253 7.22 21.44 2.88
CA ASN A 253 7.00 20.66 4.10
C ASN A 253 5.52 20.20 4.15
N VAL A 254 5.32 18.91 4.43
CA VAL A 254 4.01 18.24 4.53
C VAL A 254 2.99 19.03 5.37
N ALA A 255 3.39 19.54 6.53
CA ALA A 255 2.49 20.26 7.44
C ALA A 255 2.03 21.59 6.83
N THR A 256 2.97 22.40 6.32
CA THR A 256 2.68 23.68 5.65
C THR A 256 1.85 23.47 4.38
N TYR A 257 2.17 22.43 3.59
CA TYR A 257 1.47 22.09 2.36
C TYR A 257 0.01 21.75 2.61
N LYS A 258 -0.29 20.96 3.65
CA LYS A 258 -1.66 20.56 4.02
C LYS A 258 -2.57 21.79 4.22
N HIS A 259 -2.08 22.81 4.92
CA HIS A 259 -2.83 24.04 5.19
C HIS A 259 -2.89 25.04 4.01
N THR A 260 -2.18 24.78 2.90
CA THR A 260 -2.18 25.66 1.72
C THR A 260 -3.49 25.57 0.93
N TYR A 261 -4.25 24.46 1.06
CA TYR A 261 -5.50 24.22 0.34
C TYR A 261 -6.61 23.83 1.32
N TYR A 262 -7.81 24.41 1.18
CA TYR A 262 -8.98 24.00 1.96
C TYR A 262 -9.33 22.53 1.69
N LEU A 263 -9.61 21.77 2.75
CA LEU A 263 -10.21 20.44 2.62
C LEU A 263 -11.67 20.59 2.18
N LEU A 264 -12.10 19.82 1.18
CA LEU A 264 -13.45 19.85 0.63
C LEU A 264 -14.18 18.53 0.87
N ASP A 265 -15.50 18.59 1.04
CA ASP A 265 -16.36 17.42 0.98
C ASP A 265 -16.47 16.86 -0.46
N ALA A 266 -17.11 15.70 -0.59
CA ALA A 266 -17.38 15.06 -1.88
C ALA A 266 -18.23 15.89 -2.86
N ARG A 267 -18.81 17.02 -2.43
CA ARG A 267 -19.66 17.93 -3.20
C ARG A 267 -18.95 19.27 -3.52
N GLY A 268 -17.81 19.56 -2.88
CA GLY A 268 -17.04 20.79 -3.04
C GLY A 268 -17.18 21.84 -1.93
N HIS A 269 -17.87 21.55 -0.82
CA HIS A 269 -17.97 22.44 0.33
C HIS A 269 -16.72 22.37 1.20
N ALA A 270 -16.22 23.51 1.70
CA ALA A 270 -15.09 23.50 2.64
C ALA A 270 -15.45 22.82 3.98
N ILE A 271 -14.57 21.93 4.43
CA ILE A 271 -14.57 21.28 5.75
C ILE A 271 -13.43 21.92 6.55
N ASP A 272 -13.70 22.26 7.81
CA ASP A 272 -12.68 22.73 8.74
C ASP A 272 -11.89 21.54 9.31
N GLU A 273 -10.56 21.63 9.34
CA GLU A 273 -9.70 20.52 9.81
C GLU A 273 -9.32 20.70 11.29
N PRO A 274 -9.57 19.70 12.16
CA PRO A 274 -9.09 19.75 13.54
C PRO A 274 -7.55 19.74 13.58
N MET A 275 -6.97 20.58 14.46
CA MET A 275 -5.52 20.71 14.62
C MET A 275 -4.88 19.42 15.15
N GLU A 276 -3.63 19.13 14.75
CA GLU A 276 -3.00 17.84 15.08
C GLU A 276 -2.78 17.63 16.59
N GLU A 277 -2.68 18.70 17.38
CA GLU A 277 -2.69 18.67 18.86
C GLU A 277 -4.00 18.11 19.42
N ASP A 278 -5.14 18.62 18.93
CA ASP A 278 -6.47 18.21 19.39
C ASP A 278 -6.73 16.73 19.10
N LEU A 279 -6.18 16.27 17.98
CA LEU A 279 -6.23 14.91 17.50
C LEU A 279 -5.36 13.98 18.35
N ALA A 280 -4.11 14.36 18.68
CA ALA A 280 -3.19 13.51 19.46
C ALA A 280 -3.74 13.07 20.83
N GLU A 281 -4.57 13.91 21.47
CA GLU A 281 -5.31 13.53 22.70
C GLU A 281 -6.31 12.39 22.44
N VAL A 282 -6.94 12.38 21.25
CA VAL A 282 -7.85 11.30 20.81
C VAL A 282 -7.09 10.00 20.53
N ARG A 283 -5.85 10.04 19.98
CA ARG A 283 -4.93 8.88 19.93
C ARG A 283 -4.72 8.32 21.33
N ALA A 284 -4.36 9.17 22.28
CA ALA A 284 -4.06 8.77 23.65
C ALA A 284 -5.28 8.15 24.35
N MET A 285 -6.48 8.68 24.15
CA MET A 285 -7.71 8.08 24.66
C MET A 285 -8.05 6.74 23.99
N ARG A 286 -7.91 6.63 22.66
CA ARG A 286 -8.17 5.40 21.90
C ARG A 286 -7.21 4.28 22.28
N LEU A 287 -5.91 4.56 22.38
CA LEU A 287 -4.91 3.62 22.86
C LEU A 287 -5.26 3.11 24.27
N LYS A 288 -5.62 4.00 25.20
CA LYS A 288 -6.05 3.61 26.56
C LYS A 288 -7.32 2.75 26.56
N ALA A 289 -8.30 3.05 25.69
CA ALA A 289 -9.51 2.24 25.54
C ALA A 289 -9.21 0.84 24.99
N VAL A 290 -8.37 0.74 23.95
CA VAL A 290 -7.94 -0.52 23.33
C VAL A 290 -7.15 -1.38 24.32
N TRP A 291 -6.19 -0.80 25.04
CA TRP A 291 -5.45 -1.51 26.10
C TRP A 291 -6.37 -2.00 27.23
N CYS A 292 -7.34 -1.20 27.66
CA CYS A 292 -8.33 -1.60 28.66
C CYS A 292 -9.20 -2.77 28.16
N PHE A 293 -9.69 -2.72 26.92
CA PHE A 293 -10.47 -3.81 26.30
C PHE A 293 -9.68 -5.10 26.15
N HIS A 294 -8.41 -5.03 25.71
CA HIS A 294 -7.53 -6.20 25.65
C HIS A 294 -7.25 -6.79 27.04
N LEU A 295 -7.04 -5.96 28.06
CA LEU A 295 -6.84 -6.42 29.43
C LEU A 295 -8.10 -7.15 29.95
N CYS A 296 -9.29 -6.56 29.79
CA CYS A 296 -10.56 -7.17 30.20
C CYS A 296 -10.85 -8.48 29.45
N ASN A 297 -10.59 -8.54 28.14
CA ASN A 297 -10.76 -9.78 27.37
C ASN A 297 -9.72 -10.84 27.74
N CYS A 298 -8.46 -10.46 28.00
CA CYS A 298 -7.43 -11.39 28.46
C CYS A 298 -7.83 -12.04 29.80
N TRP A 299 -8.28 -11.25 30.77
CA TRP A 299 -8.82 -11.77 32.03
C TRP A 299 -10.06 -12.64 31.83
N THR A 300 -10.99 -12.24 30.94
CA THR A 300 -12.18 -13.03 30.61
C THR A 300 -11.80 -14.41 30.05
N ILE A 301 -10.84 -14.43 29.11
CA ILE A 301 -10.33 -15.65 28.48
C ILE A 301 -9.58 -16.53 29.49
N MET A 302 -8.71 -15.95 30.32
CA MET A 302 -8.00 -16.67 31.38
C MET A 302 -8.95 -17.29 32.41
N ILE A 303 -10.02 -16.60 32.81
CA ILE A 303 -11.05 -17.13 33.71
C ILE A 303 -11.82 -18.28 33.05
N VAL A 304 -12.19 -18.16 31.77
CA VAL A 304 -12.86 -19.23 31.02
C VAL A 304 -11.96 -20.46 30.85
N PHE A 305 -10.68 -20.29 30.51
CA PHE A 305 -9.73 -21.41 30.43
C PHE A 305 -9.46 -22.06 31.79
N ALA A 306 -9.30 -21.27 32.86
CA ALA A 306 -9.15 -21.81 34.21
C ALA A 306 -10.38 -22.61 34.65
N TYR A 307 -11.59 -22.11 34.38
CA TYR A 307 -12.83 -22.84 34.63
C TYR A 307 -12.92 -24.13 33.80
N ALA A 308 -12.62 -24.07 32.50
CA ALA A 308 -12.64 -25.23 31.61
C ALA A 308 -11.63 -26.31 32.04
N PHE A 309 -10.42 -25.91 32.45
CA PHE A 309 -9.39 -26.82 32.95
C PHE A 309 -9.81 -27.47 34.28
N VAL A 310 -10.29 -26.69 35.25
CA VAL A 310 -10.81 -27.21 36.53
C VAL A 310 -11.99 -28.16 36.28
N ARG A 311 -12.92 -27.81 35.39
CA ARG A 311 -14.05 -28.66 34.98
C ARG A 311 -13.55 -29.98 34.38
N ALA A 312 -12.62 -29.93 33.43
CA ALA A 312 -12.07 -31.12 32.77
C ALA A 312 -11.34 -32.05 33.75
N TYR A 313 -10.53 -31.50 34.65
CA TYR A 313 -9.85 -32.24 35.71
C TYR A 313 -10.86 -32.90 36.68
N VAL A 314 -11.83 -32.13 37.18
CA VAL A 314 -12.89 -32.62 38.09
C VAL A 314 -13.72 -33.74 37.44
N TRP A 315 -14.11 -33.60 36.18
CA TRP A 315 -14.84 -34.64 35.45
C TRP A 315 -13.98 -35.87 35.15
N SER A 316 -12.71 -35.70 34.77
CA SER A 316 -11.78 -36.81 34.52
C SER A 316 -11.58 -37.64 35.78
N CYS A 317 -11.30 -37.00 36.92
CA CYS A 317 -11.19 -37.68 38.21
C CYS A 317 -12.48 -38.39 38.62
N TYR A 318 -13.64 -37.73 38.48
CA TYR A 318 -14.92 -38.36 38.81
C TYR A 318 -15.23 -39.57 37.92
N ARG A 319 -14.88 -39.54 36.63
CA ARG A 319 -15.05 -40.69 35.72
C ARG A 319 -14.24 -41.90 36.20
N ARG A 320 -12.98 -41.69 36.64
CA ARG A 320 -12.14 -42.74 37.24
C ARG A 320 -12.71 -43.29 38.54
N PHE A 321 -13.10 -42.44 39.49
CA PHE A 321 -13.72 -42.92 40.73
C PHE A 321 -15.05 -43.65 40.48
N ASN A 322 -15.87 -43.21 39.52
CA ASN A 322 -17.10 -43.89 39.13
C ASN A 322 -16.84 -45.31 38.59
N TRP A 323 -15.89 -45.48 37.66
CA TRP A 323 -15.50 -46.79 37.14
C TRP A 323 -14.86 -47.70 38.20
N LEU A 324 -13.99 -47.15 39.06
CA LEU A 324 -13.41 -47.88 40.18
C LEU A 324 -14.48 -48.33 41.19
N THR A 325 -15.52 -47.53 41.41
CA THR A 325 -16.68 -47.92 42.22
C THR A 325 -17.49 -49.04 41.56
N MET A 326 -17.70 -49.02 40.24
CA MET A 326 -18.36 -50.10 39.51
C MET A 326 -17.59 -51.44 39.64
N ALA A 327 -16.26 -51.41 39.48
CA ALA A 327 -15.41 -52.59 39.65
C ALA A 327 -15.49 -53.16 41.09
N VAL A 328 -15.42 -52.31 42.11
CA VAL A 328 -15.57 -52.70 43.52
C VAL A 328 -16.94 -53.33 43.81
N LEU A 329 -18.03 -52.79 43.28
CA LEU A 329 -19.38 -53.32 43.51
C LEU A 329 -19.65 -54.63 42.73
N ASN A 330 -19.14 -54.76 41.50
CA ASN A 330 -19.27 -55.99 40.72
C ASN A 330 -18.53 -57.16 41.39
N ASN A 331 -17.32 -56.92 41.90
CA ASN A 331 -16.53 -57.93 42.63
C ASN A 331 -17.18 -58.39 43.93
N GLY A 332 -18.04 -57.57 44.55
CA GLY A 332 -18.80 -57.94 45.74
C GLY A 332 -20.12 -58.67 45.47
N THR A 333 -20.50 -58.91 44.20
CA THR A 333 -21.85 -59.41 43.85
C THR A 333 -21.90 -60.59 42.88
N SER A 334 -20.82 -60.93 42.17
CA SER A 334 -20.78 -62.17 41.35
C SER A 334 -20.27 -63.37 42.14
N GLU A 335 -21.17 -64.27 42.53
CA GLU A 335 -20.84 -65.56 43.16
C GLU A 335 -20.29 -66.61 42.15
N GLN A 336 -20.21 -66.26 40.85
CA GLN A 336 -19.83 -67.18 39.76
C GLN A 336 -18.63 -66.73 38.91
N THR A 337 -18.03 -65.57 39.20
CA THR A 337 -16.81 -65.10 38.53
C THR A 337 -15.64 -65.18 39.51
N GLU A 338 -14.46 -65.61 39.06
CA GLU A 338 -13.25 -65.54 39.91
C GLU A 338 -13.02 -64.09 40.38
N PRO A 339 -12.74 -63.87 41.68
CA PRO A 339 -12.63 -62.53 42.24
C PRO A 339 -11.45 -61.80 41.61
N THR A 340 -11.70 -60.74 40.82
CA THR A 340 -10.61 -60.05 40.11
C THR A 340 -9.69 -59.40 41.14
N HIS A 341 -8.48 -59.94 41.29
CA HIS A 341 -7.53 -59.46 42.28
C HIS A 341 -7.12 -58.01 41.99
N PHE A 342 -7.26 -57.14 43.00
CA PHE A 342 -6.63 -55.84 42.97
C PHE A 342 -5.09 -56.00 43.07
N PRO A 343 -4.28 -55.17 42.38
CA PRO A 343 -4.69 -54.00 41.60
C PRO A 343 -5.27 -54.35 40.22
N ILE A 344 -6.43 -53.76 39.89
CA ILE A 344 -7.08 -53.89 38.59
C ILE A 344 -6.44 -52.90 37.61
N SER A 345 -6.12 -53.37 36.40
CA SER A 345 -5.56 -52.52 35.35
C SER A 345 -6.54 -51.42 34.94
N PHE A 346 -6.03 -50.27 34.49
CA PHE A 346 -6.93 -49.19 34.11
C PHE A 346 -7.81 -49.55 32.90
N HIS A 347 -7.24 -50.23 31.90
CA HIS A 347 -7.97 -50.72 30.73
C HIS A 347 -9.20 -51.57 31.12
N ASP A 348 -9.04 -52.43 32.13
CA ASP A 348 -10.13 -53.32 32.55
C ASP A 348 -11.21 -52.58 33.35
N MET A 349 -10.84 -51.54 34.13
CA MET A 349 -11.83 -50.63 34.72
C MET A 349 -12.64 -49.85 33.67
N ALA A 350 -12.00 -49.40 32.58
CA ALA A 350 -12.72 -48.77 31.47
C ALA A 350 -13.69 -49.75 30.81
N LYS A 351 -13.22 -50.97 30.51
CA LYS A 351 -14.01 -52.05 29.90
C LYS A 351 -15.21 -52.49 30.74
N ILE A 352 -15.03 -52.65 32.06
CA ILE A 352 -16.13 -52.88 33.01
C ILE A 352 -17.13 -51.71 32.96
N GLY A 353 -16.61 -50.47 32.89
CA GLY A 353 -17.42 -49.28 32.74
C GLY A 353 -18.28 -49.25 31.47
N GLU A 354 -17.73 -49.66 30.34
CA GLU A 354 -18.45 -49.73 29.05
C GLU A 354 -19.50 -50.85 29.03
N GLN A 355 -19.18 -52.02 29.60
CA GLN A 355 -20.14 -53.12 29.79
C GLN A 355 -21.31 -52.67 30.68
N CYS A 356 -21.01 -52.08 31.83
CA CYS A 356 -22.00 -51.52 32.74
C CYS A 356 -22.84 -50.41 32.11
N GLU A 357 -22.25 -49.52 31.30
CA GLU A 357 -23.01 -48.49 30.60
C GLU A 357 -23.95 -49.11 29.54
N ALA A 358 -23.53 -50.16 28.84
CA ALA A 358 -24.37 -50.88 27.88
C ALA A 358 -25.56 -51.60 28.55
N GLU A 359 -25.35 -52.29 29.67
CA GLU A 359 -26.41 -52.99 30.43
C GLU A 359 -27.45 -52.03 31.02
N VAL A 360 -27.01 -50.87 31.52
CA VAL A 360 -27.88 -49.90 32.21
C VAL A 360 -28.61 -48.96 31.21
N LYS A 361 -28.25 -48.99 29.91
CA LYS A 361 -28.74 -48.07 28.88
C LYS A 361 -30.24 -48.23 28.58
N GLY A 362 -31.05 -47.52 29.36
CA GLY A 362 -32.51 -47.47 29.22
C GLY A 362 -33.29 -48.11 30.38
N THR A 363 -32.62 -48.79 31.32
CA THR A 363 -33.28 -49.46 32.45
C THR A 363 -33.81 -48.49 33.52
N GLY A 364 -33.23 -47.30 33.61
CA GLY A 364 -33.61 -46.25 34.57
C GLY A 364 -33.13 -46.46 36.01
N LEU A 365 -32.82 -47.70 36.41
CA LEU A 365 -32.38 -48.12 37.74
C LEU A 365 -31.16 -47.33 38.27
N GLN A 366 -31.03 -47.20 39.59
CA GLN A 366 -29.92 -46.53 40.29
C GLN A 366 -29.51 -47.34 41.52
N GLY A 367 -28.23 -47.26 41.93
CA GLY A 367 -27.71 -47.99 43.10
C GLY A 367 -27.40 -49.47 42.85
N VAL A 368 -27.59 -49.95 41.62
CA VAL A 368 -27.07 -51.25 41.15
C VAL A 368 -25.55 -51.17 40.94
N PRO A 369 -24.80 -52.29 40.98
CA PRO A 369 -23.33 -52.28 40.82
C PRO A 369 -22.83 -51.51 39.58
N CYS A 370 -23.48 -51.71 38.44
CA CYS A 370 -23.20 -50.99 37.18
C CYS A 370 -23.74 -49.56 37.11
N ARG A 371 -24.31 -49.00 38.19
CA ARG A 371 -24.72 -47.59 38.29
C ARG A 371 -24.69 -47.12 39.76
N PRO A 372 -23.50 -46.98 40.36
CA PRO A 372 -23.34 -46.63 41.77
C PRO A 372 -24.03 -45.32 42.14
N SER A 373 -24.50 -45.23 43.38
CA SER A 373 -25.02 -43.98 43.94
C SER A 373 -23.90 -42.96 44.11
N LEU A 374 -24.26 -41.67 44.16
CA LEU A 374 -23.28 -40.61 44.37
C LEU A 374 -22.54 -40.78 45.71
N ASP A 375 -23.21 -41.33 46.72
CA ASP A 375 -22.65 -41.59 48.05
C ASP A 375 -21.65 -42.77 48.04
N GLN A 376 -21.91 -43.83 47.27
CA GLN A 376 -20.95 -44.93 47.05
C GLN A 376 -19.66 -44.41 46.38
N ILE A 377 -19.79 -43.54 45.37
CA ILE A 377 -18.64 -42.91 44.70
C ILE A 377 -17.92 -41.96 45.67
N ASN A 378 -18.65 -41.13 46.41
CA ASN A 378 -18.08 -40.19 47.39
C ASN A 378 -17.33 -40.91 48.52
N LEU A 379 -17.82 -42.06 49.01
CA LEU A 379 -17.16 -42.88 50.02
C LEU A 379 -15.79 -43.37 49.53
N LEU A 380 -15.72 -43.94 48.34
CA LEU A 380 -14.46 -44.38 47.72
C LEU A 380 -13.52 -43.20 47.42
N CYS A 381 -14.08 -42.06 47.02
CA CYS A 381 -13.38 -40.83 46.66
C CYS A 381 -12.88 -40.01 47.88
N THR A 382 -13.19 -40.47 49.10
CA THR A 382 -12.73 -39.85 50.37
C THR A 382 -11.93 -40.82 51.25
N SER A 383 -12.13 -42.13 51.13
CA SER A 383 -11.43 -43.16 51.91
C SER A 383 -10.16 -43.66 51.21
N SER A 384 -8.98 -43.12 51.56
CA SER A 384 -7.71 -43.70 51.09
C SER A 384 -7.51 -45.12 51.62
N GLN A 385 -7.89 -45.36 52.88
CA GLN A 385 -7.74 -46.64 53.58
C GLN A 385 -8.28 -47.84 52.80
N PHE A 386 -9.35 -47.65 52.01
CA PHE A 386 -9.88 -48.70 51.14
C PHE A 386 -8.92 -49.05 49.98
N LEU A 387 -8.34 -48.05 49.32
CA LEU A 387 -7.42 -48.24 48.20
C LEU A 387 -6.04 -48.70 48.69
N ASP A 388 -5.55 -48.11 49.78
CA ASP A 388 -4.33 -48.50 50.47
C ASP A 388 -4.38 -49.98 50.91
N GLY A 389 -5.51 -50.43 51.47
CA GLY A 389 -5.73 -51.81 51.91
C GLY A 389 -5.90 -52.85 50.78
N HIS A 390 -6.19 -52.41 49.56
CA HIS A 390 -6.29 -53.28 48.37
C HIS A 390 -5.12 -53.12 47.38
N GLY A 391 -4.13 -52.27 47.69
CA GLY A 391 -2.97 -52.03 46.81
C GLY A 391 -3.30 -51.34 45.48
N GLN A 392 -4.51 -50.77 45.35
CA GLN A 392 -4.92 -50.10 44.11
C GLN A 392 -4.29 -48.70 44.04
N PRO A 393 -3.53 -48.36 42.98
CA PRO A 393 -2.95 -47.03 42.84
C PRO A 393 -4.03 -45.95 42.75
N TRP A 394 -3.79 -44.84 43.44
CA TRP A 394 -4.72 -43.71 43.49
C TRP A 394 -4.99 -43.11 42.09
N PRO A 395 -6.25 -42.80 41.71
CA PRO A 395 -6.57 -42.32 40.37
C PRO A 395 -5.79 -41.08 39.91
N LYS A 396 -5.34 -41.12 38.65
CA LYS A 396 -4.79 -39.99 37.90
C LYS A 396 -5.81 -39.47 36.89
N ALA A 397 -5.92 -38.15 36.76
CA ALA A 397 -6.65 -37.48 35.70
C ALA A 397 -5.90 -37.59 34.36
N PHE A 398 -6.66 -37.45 33.27
CA PHE A 398 -6.21 -37.34 31.87
C PHE A 398 -5.48 -38.55 31.24
N ALA A 399 -5.07 -39.56 32.00
CA ALA A 399 -4.41 -40.80 31.53
C ALA A 399 -5.36 -41.77 30.77
N ASP A 400 -6.26 -41.22 29.93
CA ASP A 400 -7.18 -41.91 28.98
C ASP A 400 -7.04 -41.28 27.60
N TYR A 401 -6.67 -40.00 27.55
CA TYR A 401 -6.43 -39.29 26.31
C TYR A 401 -5.06 -39.73 25.80
N GLY A 402 -5.04 -40.86 25.10
CA GLY A 402 -3.86 -41.47 24.48
C GLY A 402 -3.00 -40.44 23.73
N PHE A 403 -3.63 -39.40 23.18
CA PHE A 403 -3.02 -38.15 22.71
C PHE A 403 -1.84 -37.62 23.55
N ILE A 404 -1.84 -37.76 24.88
CA ILE A 404 -0.70 -37.34 25.73
C ILE A 404 0.49 -38.30 25.56
N GLU A 405 0.23 -39.61 25.50
CA GLU A 405 1.24 -40.66 25.29
C GLU A 405 1.71 -40.68 23.82
N ASP A 406 0.80 -40.52 22.86
CA ASP A 406 1.07 -40.41 21.41
C ASP A 406 1.94 -39.20 21.06
N VAL A 407 1.83 -38.08 21.81
CA VAL A 407 2.54 -36.82 21.53
C VAL A 407 3.80 -36.64 22.37
N LEU A 408 3.86 -37.17 23.60
CA LEU A 408 5.02 -37.00 24.50
C LEU A 408 5.85 -38.28 24.70
N GLY A 409 5.34 -39.46 24.34
CA GLY A 409 6.06 -40.74 24.44
C GLY A 409 6.35 -41.22 25.87
N GLU A 410 5.75 -40.60 26.89
CA GLU A 410 6.07 -40.84 28.31
C GLU A 410 4.86 -41.39 29.08
N ASN A 411 4.78 -42.73 29.14
CA ASN A 411 3.59 -43.56 29.46
C ASN A 411 2.95 -43.41 30.85
N GLN A 412 3.19 -42.35 31.64
CA GLN A 412 2.63 -42.22 33.01
C GLN A 412 2.31 -40.80 33.53
N VAL A 413 2.38 -39.74 32.71
CA VAL A 413 2.23 -38.33 33.16
C VAL A 413 0.75 -37.89 33.37
N GLY A 414 -0.01 -38.69 34.11
CA GLY A 414 -1.34 -38.32 34.60
C GLY A 414 -1.29 -37.58 35.94
N ILE A 415 -2.04 -36.48 36.07
CA ILE A 415 -2.08 -35.65 37.28
C ILE A 415 -2.87 -36.37 38.39
N PRO A 416 -2.34 -36.60 39.60
CA PRO A 416 -3.09 -37.29 40.66
C PRO A 416 -4.37 -36.53 41.03
N CYS A 417 -5.46 -37.26 41.29
CA CYS A 417 -6.73 -36.69 41.71
C CYS A 417 -6.67 -36.23 43.17
N LEU A 418 -7.31 -35.11 43.51
CA LEU A 418 -7.41 -34.68 44.92
C LEU A 418 -8.45 -35.52 45.69
N PRO A 419 -8.22 -35.84 46.98
CA PRO A 419 -9.22 -36.49 47.82
C PRO A 419 -10.47 -35.58 47.97
N GLY A 420 -11.65 -36.17 47.92
CA GLY A 420 -12.92 -35.44 47.98
C GLY A 420 -13.32 -34.68 46.70
N ILE A 421 -12.58 -34.81 45.59
CA ILE A 421 -12.88 -34.15 44.30
C ILE A 421 -14.31 -34.44 43.78
N CYS A 422 -14.92 -35.55 44.19
CA CYS A 422 -16.30 -35.91 43.84
C CYS A 422 -17.35 -34.99 44.51
N ASN A 423 -17.09 -34.52 45.73
CA ASN A 423 -17.90 -33.48 46.41
C ASN A 423 -17.72 -32.12 45.72
N VAL A 424 -16.50 -31.80 45.28
CA VAL A 424 -16.22 -30.62 44.46
C VAL A 424 -17.01 -30.65 43.15
N ARG A 425 -17.10 -31.81 42.48
CA ARG A 425 -17.95 -31.97 41.28
C ARG A 425 -19.42 -31.66 41.56
N GLN A 426 -19.99 -32.19 42.66
CA GLN A 426 -21.39 -31.94 42.99
C GLN A 426 -21.67 -30.44 43.13
N LYS A 427 -20.86 -29.73 43.91
CA LYS A 427 -20.97 -28.26 44.07
C LYS A 427 -20.75 -27.53 42.73
N LEU A 428 -19.82 -28.00 41.90
CA LEU A 428 -19.52 -27.40 40.60
C LEU A 428 -20.68 -27.55 39.59
N VAL A 429 -21.40 -28.68 39.61
CA VAL A 429 -22.63 -28.90 38.83
C VAL A 429 -23.77 -27.99 39.32
N GLU A 430 -23.93 -27.85 40.64
CA GLU A 430 -24.94 -26.94 41.22
C GLU A 430 -24.71 -25.47 40.83
N HIS A 431 -23.45 -25.05 40.66
CA HIS A 431 -23.07 -23.68 40.32
C HIS A 431 -22.81 -23.44 38.82
N GLU A 432 -22.93 -24.47 37.98
CA GLU A 432 -22.59 -24.43 36.54
C GLU A 432 -23.32 -23.33 35.78
N TRP A 433 -24.65 -23.24 35.95
CA TRP A 433 -25.48 -22.21 35.33
C TRP A 433 -25.14 -20.80 35.80
N THR A 434 -24.76 -20.65 37.09
CA THR A 434 -24.31 -19.37 37.65
C THR A 434 -22.98 -18.94 37.03
N LEU A 435 -22.04 -19.88 36.85
CA LEU A 435 -20.72 -19.61 36.25
C LEU A 435 -20.82 -19.31 34.74
N ILE A 436 -21.70 -20.01 34.01
CA ILE A 436 -22.03 -19.66 32.62
C ILE A 436 -22.67 -18.26 32.55
N GLY A 437 -23.60 -17.95 33.45
CA GLY A 437 -24.21 -16.62 33.56
C GLY A 437 -23.19 -15.52 33.86
N ILE A 438 -22.21 -15.78 34.72
CA ILE A 438 -21.09 -14.86 34.98
C ILE A 438 -20.23 -14.67 33.74
N CYS A 439 -19.88 -15.72 33.00
CA CYS A 439 -19.08 -15.63 31.78
C CYS A 439 -19.78 -14.79 30.69
N ILE A 440 -21.08 -15.03 30.49
CA ILE A 440 -21.92 -14.22 29.59
C ILE A 440 -22.00 -12.77 30.08
N GLY A 441 -22.17 -12.57 31.40
CA GLY A 441 -22.18 -11.25 32.03
C GLY A 441 -20.88 -10.46 31.82
N MET A 442 -19.71 -11.11 31.94
CA MET A 442 -18.42 -10.49 31.63
C MET A 442 -18.30 -10.12 30.15
N PHE A 443 -18.70 -11.00 29.23
CA PHE A 443 -18.68 -10.72 27.80
C PHE A 443 -19.57 -9.53 27.42
N VAL A 444 -20.81 -9.49 27.95
CA VAL A 444 -21.73 -8.35 27.77
C VAL A 444 -21.17 -7.08 28.41
N SER A 445 -20.55 -7.17 29.59
CA SER A 445 -19.87 -6.05 30.25
C SER A 445 -18.74 -5.47 29.39
N ASN A 446 -17.89 -6.31 28.79
CA ASN A 446 -16.82 -5.87 27.89
C ASN A 446 -17.38 -5.17 26.63
N CYS A 447 -18.52 -5.64 26.10
CA CYS A 447 -19.22 -5.00 24.99
C CYS A 447 -19.80 -3.63 25.37
N LEU A 448 -20.43 -3.52 26.55
CA LEU A 448 -20.95 -2.27 27.09
C LEU A 448 -19.82 -1.27 27.40
N LEU A 449 -18.71 -1.74 27.98
CA LEU A 449 -17.52 -0.93 28.27
C LEU A 449 -16.94 -0.34 26.98
N ARG A 450 -16.80 -1.14 25.92
CA ARG A 450 -16.40 -0.66 24.58
C ARG A 450 -17.36 0.41 24.07
N TRP A 451 -18.67 0.15 24.08
CA TRP A 451 -19.68 1.10 23.62
C TRP A 451 -19.65 2.43 24.40
N CYS A 452 -19.48 2.39 25.72
CA CYS A 452 -19.33 3.56 26.59
C CYS A 452 -18.04 4.35 26.31
N MET A 453 -16.92 3.68 26.07
CA MET A 453 -15.66 4.33 25.68
C MET A 453 -15.77 4.97 24.30
N ASP A 454 -16.36 4.28 23.32
CA ASP A 454 -16.63 4.82 21.98
C ASP A 454 -17.62 6.00 22.02
N ALA A 455 -18.61 5.97 22.90
CA ALA A 455 -19.51 7.11 23.16
C ALA A 455 -18.75 8.30 23.75
N ARG A 456 -17.90 8.10 24.76
CA ARG A 456 -17.08 9.15 25.37
C ARG A 456 -16.08 9.76 24.38
N ILE A 457 -15.44 8.95 23.55
CA ILE A 457 -14.53 9.41 22.49
C ILE A 457 -15.29 10.29 21.47
N ARG A 458 -16.49 9.88 21.07
CA ARG A 458 -17.37 10.70 20.20
C ARG A 458 -17.80 12.00 20.86
N GLN A 459 -18.13 11.99 22.16
CA GLN A 459 -18.46 13.21 22.91
C GLN A 459 -17.29 14.21 22.97
N VAL A 460 -16.05 13.75 23.22
CA VAL A 460 -14.88 14.67 23.24
C VAL A 460 -14.59 15.20 21.83
N LYS A 461 -14.65 14.35 20.79
CA LYS A 461 -14.50 14.77 19.38
C LYS A 461 -15.55 15.82 19.00
N ALA A 462 -16.80 15.66 19.45
CA ALA A 462 -17.88 16.62 19.22
C ALA A 462 -17.69 17.94 19.98
N ARG A 463 -17.27 17.92 21.26
CA ARG A 463 -16.98 19.14 22.04
C ARG A 463 -15.88 19.96 21.38
N LYS A 464 -14.74 19.34 21.07
CA LYS A 464 -13.62 20.03 20.39
C LYS A 464 -14.01 20.64 19.04
N LEU A 465 -14.86 19.97 18.25
CA LEU A 465 -15.37 20.53 17.00
C LEU A 465 -16.26 21.76 17.23
N LEU A 466 -17.09 21.77 18.28
CA LEU A 466 -17.91 22.92 18.67
C LEU A 466 -17.03 24.10 19.17
N ASP A 467 -16.03 23.81 20.00
CA ASP A 467 -15.08 24.79 20.53
C ASP A 467 -14.30 25.46 19.38
N ARG A 468 -13.90 24.70 18.36
CA ARG A 468 -13.26 25.23 17.14
C ARG A 468 -14.21 26.01 16.25
N GLN A 469 -15.48 25.61 16.12
CA GLN A 469 -16.49 26.42 15.43
C GLN A 469 -16.67 27.79 16.11
N HIS A 470 -16.72 27.83 17.44
CA HIS A 470 -16.77 29.09 18.20
C HIS A 470 -15.53 29.97 17.92
N GLN A 471 -14.32 29.41 18.01
CA GLN A 471 -13.07 30.13 17.70
C GLN A 471 -13.04 30.65 16.25
N ALA A 472 -13.52 29.87 15.29
CA ALA A 472 -13.60 30.27 13.89
C ALA A 472 -14.64 31.39 13.67
N GLU A 473 -15.75 31.38 14.39
CA GLU A 473 -16.75 32.46 14.36
C GLU A 473 -16.25 33.73 15.07
N GLU A 474 -15.55 33.62 16.19
CA GLU A 474 -14.87 34.72 16.87
C GLU A 474 -13.80 35.35 15.98
N PHE A 475 -12.96 34.56 15.31
CA PHE A 475 -11.97 35.07 14.36
C PHE A 475 -12.62 35.71 13.12
N ARG A 476 -13.74 35.15 12.61
CA ARG A 476 -14.55 35.77 11.55
C ARG A 476 -15.27 37.04 12.02
N LYS A 477 -15.59 37.17 13.31
CA LYS A 477 -16.10 38.41 13.90
C LYS A 477 -14.98 39.43 13.99
N GLN A 478 -13.88 39.13 14.66
CA GLN A 478 -12.70 40.01 14.76
C GLN A 478 -12.17 40.46 13.39
N LYS A 479 -12.20 39.60 12.36
CA LYS A 479 -11.80 39.98 10.99
C LYS A 479 -12.83 40.89 10.29
N ARG A 480 -14.13 40.78 10.60
CA ARG A 480 -15.14 41.77 10.18
C ARG A 480 -14.94 43.07 10.93
N ASP A 481 -14.84 43.02 12.25
CA ASP A 481 -14.59 44.19 13.11
C ASP A 481 -13.31 44.95 12.67
N GLN A 482 -12.24 44.25 12.27
CA GLN A 482 -11.02 44.85 11.68
C GLN A 482 -11.21 45.41 10.26
N LEU A 483 -12.10 44.84 9.44
CA LEU A 483 -12.40 45.34 8.10
C LEU A 483 -13.31 46.57 8.17
N ASP A 484 -14.29 46.57 9.07
CA ASP A 484 -15.18 47.70 9.32
C ASP A 484 -14.43 48.84 10.06
N ALA A 485 -13.51 48.55 10.99
CA ALA A 485 -12.61 49.56 11.56
C ALA A 485 -11.56 50.11 10.56
N LYS A 486 -11.25 49.37 9.49
CA LYS A 486 -10.45 49.85 8.34
C LYS A 486 -11.30 50.49 7.24
N ARG A 487 -12.62 50.46 7.38
CA ARG A 487 -13.54 51.09 6.44
C ARG A 487 -13.53 52.58 6.75
N ILE A 488 -12.89 53.35 5.88
CA ILE A 488 -12.92 54.82 5.93
C ILE A 488 -14.38 55.24 6.12
N PRO A 489 -14.70 56.12 7.10
CA PRO A 489 -16.07 56.56 7.35
C PRO A 489 -16.73 57.00 6.04
N SER A 490 -17.96 56.56 5.81
CA SER A 490 -18.62 56.80 4.53
C SER A 490 -18.81 58.30 4.30
N SER A 491 -19.01 58.70 3.06
CA SER A 491 -19.31 60.11 2.75
C SER A 491 -20.54 60.63 3.50
N ALA A 492 -21.47 59.75 3.92
CA ALA A 492 -22.59 60.13 4.77
C ALA A 492 -22.16 60.39 6.22
N ASP A 493 -21.23 59.61 6.78
CA ASP A 493 -20.67 59.84 8.13
C ASP A 493 -19.81 61.10 8.17
N VAL A 494 -19.06 61.37 7.09
CA VAL A 494 -18.32 62.62 6.91
C VAL A 494 -19.27 63.82 6.81
N LEU A 495 -20.37 63.70 6.05
CA LEU A 495 -21.40 64.74 5.95
C LEU A 495 -22.12 64.98 7.28
N LEU A 496 -22.50 63.94 8.02
CA LEU A 496 -23.14 64.07 9.35
C LEU A 496 -22.22 64.74 10.37
N ASN A 497 -20.91 64.43 10.36
CA ASN A 497 -19.95 65.16 11.19
C ASN A 497 -19.77 66.62 10.73
N PHE A 498 -19.90 66.90 9.42
CA PHE A 498 -19.87 68.27 8.90
C PHE A 498 -21.12 69.07 9.31
N GLU A 499 -22.32 68.47 9.23
CA GLU A 499 -23.57 69.09 9.69
C GLU A 499 -23.58 69.33 11.20
N ASN A 500 -23.12 68.36 12.00
CA ASN A 500 -22.97 68.54 13.45
C ASN A 500 -21.93 69.62 13.80
N SER A 501 -20.83 69.72 13.05
CA SER A 501 -19.83 70.80 13.21
C SER A 501 -20.31 72.17 12.72
N ILE A 502 -21.37 72.23 11.90
CA ILE A 502 -22.07 73.48 11.56
C ILE A 502 -23.07 73.84 12.67
N ALA A 503 -23.75 72.84 13.25
CA ALA A 503 -24.69 73.04 14.35
C ALA A 503 -24.02 73.47 15.67
N SER A 504 -22.74 73.14 15.88
CA SER A 504 -22.00 73.47 17.13
C SER A 504 -21.50 74.92 17.23
N GLY A 505 -21.92 75.82 16.35
CA GLY A 505 -21.91 77.28 16.58
C GLY A 505 -20.55 77.93 16.86
N CYS A 506 -19.64 77.92 15.88
CA CYS A 506 -18.40 78.72 15.93
C CYS A 506 -18.26 79.61 14.68
N HIS A 507 -18.03 80.91 14.88
CA HIS A 507 -17.92 81.89 13.80
C HIS A 507 -16.57 81.81 13.06
N LEU A 508 -16.60 81.58 11.75
CA LEU A 508 -15.54 81.96 10.80
C LEU A 508 -16.17 82.20 9.40
N PRO A 509 -15.79 83.26 8.65
CA PRO A 509 -16.54 83.66 7.44
C PRO A 509 -15.86 83.31 6.11
N LEU A 510 -16.57 83.60 5.01
CA LEU A 510 -16.02 83.87 3.66
C LEU A 510 -15.42 82.72 2.80
N LEU A 511 -15.66 81.44 3.11
CA LEU A 511 -15.37 80.33 2.16
C LEU A 511 -16.57 79.45 1.77
N SER A 512 -17.73 79.59 2.42
CA SER A 512 -18.89 78.71 2.18
C SER A 512 -19.63 78.96 0.86
N LEU A 513 -19.61 80.18 0.31
CA LEU A 513 -20.43 80.53 -0.86
C LEU A 513 -19.90 79.94 -2.19
N GLN A 514 -18.58 79.76 -2.35
CA GLN A 514 -18.01 79.22 -3.59
C GLN A 514 -18.19 77.69 -3.73
N LEU A 515 -18.09 76.93 -2.64
CA LEU A 515 -18.34 75.47 -2.70
C LEU A 515 -19.83 75.15 -2.88
N TYR A 516 -20.73 75.89 -2.22
CA TYR A 516 -22.17 75.63 -2.31
C TYR A 516 -22.74 75.92 -3.71
N ALA A 517 -22.12 76.83 -4.47
CA ALA A 517 -22.45 77.08 -5.87
C ALA A 517 -22.06 75.91 -6.80
N MET A 518 -20.92 75.26 -6.57
CA MET A 518 -20.46 74.14 -7.40
C MET A 518 -21.26 72.84 -7.19
N LEU A 519 -21.81 72.62 -6.00
CA LEU A 519 -22.51 71.36 -5.65
C LEU A 519 -23.99 71.29 -6.07
N ARG A 520 -24.57 72.36 -6.64
CA ARG A 520 -26.00 72.42 -7.00
C ARG A 520 -26.29 72.63 -8.48
N ALA A 521 -25.25 72.61 -9.32
CA ALA A 521 -25.33 72.94 -10.74
C ALA A 521 -24.69 71.88 -11.66
N ASP A 522 -25.15 70.62 -11.58
CA ASP A 522 -25.74 70.01 -12.78
C ASP A 522 -26.64 68.80 -12.47
N HIS A 523 -27.81 68.76 -13.09
CA HIS A 523 -28.75 67.65 -12.99
C HIS A 523 -29.14 67.12 -14.38
N LYS A 524 -28.16 67.04 -15.32
CA LYS A 524 -28.28 66.39 -16.64
C LYS A 524 -26.93 66.10 -17.35
N GLY A 525 -26.11 65.21 -16.78
CA GLY A 525 -24.94 64.67 -17.50
C GLY A 525 -23.99 63.89 -16.59
N HIS A 526 -23.43 62.77 -17.05
CA HIS A 526 -22.45 61.97 -16.29
C HIS A 526 -21.01 62.42 -16.56
N PRO A 527 -20.24 62.88 -15.54
CA PRO A 527 -18.82 63.21 -15.67
C PRO A 527 -17.95 62.25 -14.83
N TRP A 528 -18.02 60.95 -15.11
CA TRP A 528 -17.19 59.91 -14.45
C TRP A 528 -16.38 59.05 -15.45
N SER A 529 -16.45 59.36 -16.74
CA SER A 529 -15.77 58.63 -17.82
C SER A 529 -14.27 58.95 -17.97
N VAL A 530 -13.79 60.04 -17.37
CA VAL A 530 -12.44 60.59 -17.67
C VAL A 530 -11.33 60.05 -16.77
N LEU A 531 -11.61 59.67 -15.52
CA LEU A 531 -10.56 59.23 -14.58
C LEU A 531 -10.35 57.71 -14.43
N CYS A 532 -11.22 56.88 -15.03
CA CYS A 532 -11.06 55.41 -15.03
C CYS A 532 -10.56 54.83 -16.38
N GLY A 533 -10.15 55.67 -17.32
CA GLY A 533 -9.79 55.26 -18.69
C GLY A 533 -8.41 54.61 -18.88
N LEU A 534 -7.52 54.62 -17.88
CA LEU A 534 -6.09 54.33 -18.06
C LEU A 534 -5.62 52.91 -17.71
N THR A 535 -6.51 51.98 -17.34
CA THR A 535 -6.11 50.60 -16.97
C THR A 535 -6.68 49.49 -17.86
N ARG A 536 -7.32 49.84 -19.00
CA ARG A 536 -7.80 48.87 -20.01
C ARG A 536 -7.63 49.34 -21.46
N TYR A 537 -6.38 49.41 -21.91
CA TYR A 537 -6.09 49.26 -23.34
C TYR A 537 -5.72 47.79 -23.64
N PRO A 538 -6.26 47.16 -24.71
CA PRO A 538 -5.59 46.03 -25.32
C PRO A 538 -4.24 46.51 -25.89
N ALA A 539 -3.26 45.62 -26.03
CA ALA A 539 -1.96 45.98 -26.59
C ALA A 539 -2.13 46.65 -27.97
N GLY A 540 -1.65 47.89 -28.08
CA GLY A 540 -1.78 48.70 -29.30
C GLY A 540 -1.13 48.03 -30.50
N ASN A 541 -1.60 48.35 -31.70
CA ASN A 541 -1.06 47.84 -32.93
C ASN A 541 0.37 48.40 -33.13
N HIS A 542 1.27 47.62 -33.74
CA HIS A 542 2.63 48.07 -34.08
C HIS A 542 2.62 49.40 -34.86
N ALA A 543 1.64 49.58 -35.75
CA ALA A 543 1.44 50.83 -36.49
C ALA A 543 1.13 52.04 -35.59
N GLU A 544 0.27 51.87 -34.57
CA GLU A 544 -0.13 52.93 -33.64
C GLU A 544 1.04 53.33 -32.74
N VAL A 545 1.81 52.35 -32.23
CA VAL A 545 3.00 52.62 -31.40
C VAL A 545 4.11 53.27 -32.23
N THR A 546 4.27 52.90 -33.51
CA THR A 546 5.22 53.57 -34.42
C THR A 546 4.78 55.01 -34.71
N ALA A 547 3.49 55.23 -34.98
CA ALA A 547 2.93 56.55 -35.24
C ALA A 547 3.06 57.48 -34.01
N GLY A 548 2.76 57.00 -32.81
CA GLY A 548 2.89 57.80 -31.58
C GLY A 548 4.34 58.21 -31.25
N VAL A 549 5.34 57.38 -31.59
CA VAL A 549 6.75 57.79 -31.49
C VAL A 549 7.10 58.84 -32.55
N GLN A 550 6.64 58.67 -33.79
CA GLN A 550 6.87 59.65 -34.86
C GLN A 550 6.15 60.99 -34.59
N GLU A 551 4.98 60.97 -33.96
CA GLU A 551 4.25 62.16 -33.54
C GLU A 551 4.95 62.87 -32.37
N ALA A 552 5.43 62.13 -31.37
CA ALA A 552 6.24 62.69 -30.28
C ALA A 552 7.54 63.34 -30.81
N ASP A 553 8.24 62.67 -31.73
CA ASP A 553 9.42 63.21 -32.40
C ASP A 553 9.10 64.49 -33.21
N GLN A 554 7.97 64.51 -33.94
CA GLN A 554 7.51 65.68 -34.71
C GLN A 554 7.07 66.86 -33.83
N GLN A 555 6.49 66.58 -32.66
CA GLN A 555 6.11 67.58 -31.66
C GLN A 555 7.31 68.07 -30.81
N GLY A 556 8.53 67.56 -31.07
CA GLY A 556 9.74 67.93 -30.31
C GLY A 556 9.79 67.37 -28.89
N VAL A 557 8.95 66.38 -28.56
CA VAL A 557 8.85 65.79 -27.23
C VAL A 557 10.00 64.80 -27.03
N THR A 558 11.04 65.23 -26.31
CA THR A 558 12.21 64.40 -26.00
C THR A 558 11.87 63.25 -25.05
N LEU A 559 11.46 62.11 -25.61
CA LEU A 559 11.29 60.86 -24.88
C LEU A 559 12.60 60.46 -24.15
N ALA A 560 12.48 60.09 -22.88
CA ALA A 560 13.63 59.65 -22.09
C ALA A 560 14.32 58.42 -22.73
N PRO A 561 15.66 58.29 -22.70
CA PRO A 561 16.38 57.29 -23.49
C PRO A 561 15.93 55.85 -23.22
N ASN A 562 15.71 55.51 -21.96
CA ASN A 562 15.19 54.20 -21.52
C ASN A 562 13.77 53.91 -22.01
N VAL A 563 12.90 54.92 -22.11
CA VAL A 563 11.54 54.78 -22.67
C VAL A 563 11.62 54.54 -24.18
N ARG A 564 12.47 55.31 -24.88
CA ARG A 564 12.70 55.16 -26.33
C ARG A 564 13.31 53.81 -26.68
N GLU A 565 14.23 53.30 -25.86
CA GLU A 565 14.79 51.95 -25.99
C GLU A 565 13.73 50.86 -25.71
N MET A 566 12.97 50.97 -24.62
CA MET A 566 11.89 50.02 -24.29
C MET A 566 10.85 49.89 -25.41
N ILE A 567 10.43 51.02 -26.01
CA ILE A 567 9.51 51.02 -27.16
C ILE A 567 10.18 50.39 -28.39
N SER A 568 11.47 50.66 -28.64
CA SER A 568 12.22 50.06 -29.75
C SER A 568 12.34 48.54 -29.63
N GLN A 569 12.62 48.03 -28.41
CA GLN A 569 12.63 46.60 -28.11
C GLN A 569 11.23 45.98 -28.28
N TRP A 570 10.17 46.67 -27.83
CA TRP A 570 8.79 46.21 -27.98
C TRP A 570 8.37 46.11 -29.46
N LEU A 571 8.71 47.12 -30.28
CA LEU A 571 8.45 47.10 -31.73
C LEU A 571 9.21 45.95 -32.42
N ALA A 572 10.48 45.74 -32.09
CA ALA A 572 11.28 44.65 -32.65
C ALA A 572 10.70 43.25 -32.36
N VAL A 573 10.08 43.05 -31.19
CA VAL A 573 9.41 41.78 -30.82
C VAL A 573 8.06 41.61 -31.53
N ASN A 574 7.34 42.71 -31.80
CA ASN A 574 5.98 42.69 -32.35
C ASN A 574 5.90 42.99 -33.86
N ALA A 575 7.04 43.12 -34.54
CA ALA A 575 7.10 43.39 -35.98
C ALA A 575 6.37 42.29 -36.79
N PRO A 576 5.51 42.66 -37.76
CA PRO A 576 4.75 41.69 -38.53
C PRO A 576 5.67 40.80 -39.36
N LYS A 577 5.63 39.49 -39.13
CA LYS A 577 6.49 38.52 -39.83
C LYS A 577 6.25 38.59 -41.34
N LYS A 578 7.34 38.85 -42.07
CA LYS A 578 7.38 38.98 -43.53
C LYS A 578 6.65 37.79 -44.19
N PRO A 579 5.74 38.02 -45.16
CA PRO A 579 5.04 36.92 -45.82
C PRO A 579 6.02 35.94 -46.46
N LEU A 580 5.81 34.64 -46.21
CA LEU A 580 6.53 33.58 -46.91
C LEU A 580 6.08 33.55 -48.38
N GLU A 581 7.05 33.43 -49.28
CA GLU A 581 6.80 33.32 -50.71
C GLU A 581 6.01 32.05 -51.05
N ARG A 582 5.24 32.11 -52.15
CA ARG A 582 4.51 30.95 -52.65
C ARG A 582 5.49 29.89 -53.18
N PRO A 583 5.33 28.60 -52.87
CA PRO A 583 5.92 27.56 -53.71
C PRO A 583 5.29 27.60 -55.11
N PRO A 584 6.03 27.17 -56.16
CA PRO A 584 5.52 27.14 -57.54
C PRO A 584 4.34 26.14 -57.71
N PRO A 585 3.51 26.31 -58.75
CA PRO A 585 2.37 25.43 -59.01
C PRO A 585 2.81 24.01 -59.39
N PRO A 586 2.00 22.98 -59.08
CA PRO A 586 2.27 21.60 -59.47
C PRO A 586 2.08 21.37 -60.98
N SER A 587 2.85 20.42 -61.51
CA SER A 587 2.77 19.90 -62.88
C SER A 587 1.47 19.10 -63.17
N PRO A 588 1.09 18.91 -64.45
CA PRO A 588 -0.10 18.15 -64.83
C PRO A 588 -0.03 16.66 -64.44
N PRO A 589 -1.18 15.96 -64.33
CA PRO A 589 -1.25 14.61 -63.78
C PRO A 589 -0.75 13.52 -64.75
N GLU A 590 0.17 12.70 -64.26
CA GLU A 590 0.63 11.44 -64.86
C GLU A 590 -0.40 10.31 -64.55
N PRO A 591 -0.62 9.32 -65.44
CA PRO A 591 -1.80 8.45 -65.38
C PRO A 591 -1.81 7.43 -64.22
N ALA A 592 -3.00 6.93 -63.90
CA ALA A 592 -3.25 6.09 -62.74
C ALA A 592 -2.59 4.68 -62.83
N PRO A 593 -2.02 4.16 -61.73
CA PRO A 593 -1.55 2.79 -61.66
C PRO A 593 -2.72 1.78 -61.66
N PRO A 594 -2.50 0.54 -62.13
CA PRO A 594 -3.53 -0.49 -62.21
C PRO A 594 -3.99 -1.01 -60.83
N ALA A 595 -5.14 -1.67 -60.81
CA ALA A 595 -5.77 -2.17 -59.58
C ALA A 595 -4.94 -3.29 -58.91
N PRO A 596 -4.90 -3.34 -57.56
CA PRO A 596 -4.21 -4.41 -56.83
C PRO A 596 -4.97 -5.74 -56.93
N GLY A 597 -4.23 -6.83 -57.15
CA GLY A 597 -4.72 -8.20 -57.07
C GLY A 597 -4.92 -8.69 -55.62
N PRO A 598 -5.54 -9.87 -55.42
CA PRO A 598 -5.94 -10.37 -54.11
C PRO A 598 -4.87 -11.25 -53.44
N ASP A 599 -3.76 -10.67 -53.00
CA ASP A 599 -2.64 -11.43 -52.39
C ASP A 599 -2.59 -11.43 -50.85
N ALA A 600 -2.28 -12.62 -50.33
CA ALA A 600 -1.64 -13.01 -49.06
C ALA A 600 -1.89 -12.20 -47.76
N GLN A 601 -2.35 -12.92 -46.73
CA GLN A 601 -2.24 -12.50 -45.33
C GLN A 601 -0.79 -12.74 -44.84
N ASN A 602 -0.05 -11.66 -44.53
CA ASN A 602 1.23 -11.74 -43.81
C ASN A 602 1.17 -10.93 -42.51
N GLU A 603 0.83 -11.62 -41.41
CA GLU A 603 1.01 -11.16 -40.03
C GLU A 603 2.38 -11.63 -39.46
N PRO A 604 2.86 -11.14 -38.30
CA PRO A 604 4.29 -11.17 -37.94
C PRO A 604 4.83 -12.55 -37.49
N GLN A 605 4.98 -13.48 -38.42
CA GLN A 605 5.53 -14.83 -38.17
C GLN A 605 7.05 -14.83 -37.91
N ALA A 606 7.80 -13.88 -38.50
CA ALA A 606 9.27 -13.86 -38.47
C ALA A 606 9.87 -13.90 -37.05
N ALA A 607 9.41 -13.01 -36.16
CA ALA A 607 9.88 -12.96 -34.77
C ALA A 607 9.69 -14.30 -34.02
N THR A 608 8.54 -14.94 -34.21
CA THR A 608 8.22 -16.25 -33.61
C THR A 608 9.03 -17.41 -34.21
N THR A 609 9.77 -17.17 -35.30
CA THR A 609 10.58 -18.18 -36.00
C THR A 609 12.05 -18.06 -35.60
N ALA A 610 12.58 -16.84 -35.46
CA ALA A 610 13.90 -16.60 -34.88
C ALA A 610 14.01 -17.15 -33.45
N GLU A 611 12.99 -16.92 -32.62
CA GLU A 611 12.95 -17.45 -31.25
C GLU A 611 12.94 -18.98 -31.21
N LYS A 612 12.24 -19.65 -32.15
CA LYS A 612 12.26 -21.12 -32.27
C LYS A 612 13.65 -21.64 -32.65
N LEU A 613 14.34 -21.01 -33.61
CA LEU A 613 15.70 -21.39 -34.02
C LEU A 613 16.67 -21.27 -32.85
N ARG A 614 16.60 -20.18 -32.09
CA ARG A 614 17.39 -19.97 -30.87
C ARG A 614 17.09 -21.02 -29.79
N ASN A 615 15.81 -21.29 -29.52
CA ASN A 615 15.40 -22.28 -28.51
C ASN A 615 15.73 -23.72 -28.92
N ALA A 616 15.81 -24.03 -30.22
CA ALA A 616 16.31 -25.30 -30.72
C ALA A 616 17.83 -25.43 -30.54
N LEU A 617 18.63 -24.42 -30.93
CA LEU A 617 20.09 -24.41 -30.72
C LEU A 617 20.47 -24.59 -29.23
N LEU A 618 19.77 -23.91 -28.31
CA LEU A 618 20.00 -24.07 -26.88
C LEU A 618 19.85 -25.53 -26.42
N ARG A 619 18.80 -26.23 -26.88
CA ARG A 619 18.57 -27.65 -26.55
C ARG A 619 19.65 -28.58 -27.13
N PHE A 620 20.09 -28.33 -28.37
CA PHE A 620 21.18 -29.12 -28.97
C PHE A 620 22.49 -28.95 -28.19
N PHE A 621 22.85 -27.72 -27.81
CA PHE A 621 24.08 -27.47 -27.05
C PHE A 621 24.00 -27.88 -25.58
N GLU A 622 22.80 -27.92 -24.98
CA GLU A 622 22.55 -28.43 -23.62
C GLU A 622 22.63 -29.96 -23.54
N LEU A 623 22.07 -30.68 -24.52
CA LEU A 623 22.05 -32.15 -24.53
C LEU A 623 23.38 -32.80 -24.96
N ALA A 624 24.28 -32.03 -25.59
CA ALA A 624 25.60 -32.49 -26.00
C ALA A 624 26.69 -31.67 -25.31
N PRO A 625 27.41 -32.23 -24.32
CA PRO A 625 28.60 -31.62 -23.74
C PRO A 625 29.68 -31.31 -24.79
N LYS A 626 30.61 -30.40 -24.45
CA LYS A 626 31.82 -30.15 -25.23
C LYS A 626 32.65 -31.44 -25.36
N ASP A 627 33.37 -31.59 -26.47
CA ASP A 627 34.28 -32.73 -26.75
C ASP A 627 33.61 -34.13 -26.67
N SER A 628 32.27 -34.22 -26.72
CA SER A 628 31.55 -35.49 -26.55
C SER A 628 31.16 -36.15 -27.87
N ASP A 629 31.12 -37.49 -27.89
CA ASP A 629 30.59 -38.28 -29.01
C ASP A 629 29.14 -37.90 -29.36
N ALA A 630 28.37 -37.42 -28.37
CA ALA A 630 27.01 -36.91 -28.57
C ALA A 630 26.98 -35.61 -29.38
N ALA A 631 27.98 -34.72 -29.25
CA ALA A 631 28.11 -33.53 -30.08
C ALA A 631 28.38 -33.92 -31.54
N ALA A 632 29.39 -34.77 -31.75
CA ALA A 632 29.75 -35.28 -33.09
C ALA A 632 28.58 -36.04 -33.74
N GLY A 633 27.89 -36.91 -32.99
CA GLY A 633 26.73 -37.67 -33.46
C GLY A 633 25.50 -36.84 -33.82
N LEU A 634 25.36 -35.64 -33.24
CA LEU A 634 24.33 -34.66 -33.62
C LEU A 634 24.79 -33.71 -34.74
N GLY A 635 26.00 -33.89 -35.27
CA GLY A 635 26.59 -33.00 -36.27
C GLY A 635 26.98 -31.63 -35.75
N ILE A 636 27.03 -31.45 -34.42
CA ILE A 636 27.57 -30.23 -33.80
C ILE A 636 29.09 -30.28 -33.95
N PHE A 637 29.65 -29.24 -34.55
CA PHE A 637 31.09 -29.08 -34.66
C PHE A 637 31.57 -27.79 -34.00
N GLU A 638 32.83 -27.78 -33.61
CA GLU A 638 33.42 -26.74 -32.80
C GLU A 638 34.52 -26.06 -33.61
N GLY A 639 34.43 -24.73 -33.76
CA GLY A 639 35.42 -23.94 -34.49
C GLY A 639 36.67 -23.67 -33.65
N GLU A 640 37.71 -23.14 -34.28
CA GLU A 640 38.99 -22.82 -33.62
C GLU A 640 38.84 -21.80 -32.46
N ASP A 641 37.84 -20.93 -32.53
CA ASP A 641 37.42 -20.00 -31.45
C ASP A 641 36.76 -20.71 -30.25
N GLY A 642 36.58 -22.03 -30.30
CA GLY A 642 35.77 -22.81 -29.36
C GLY A 642 34.25 -22.65 -29.53
N GLN A 643 33.79 -21.86 -30.52
CA GLN A 643 32.38 -21.67 -30.82
C GLN A 643 31.74 -22.95 -31.38
N ARG A 644 30.55 -23.29 -30.88
CA ARG A 644 29.80 -24.49 -31.29
C ARG A 644 28.76 -24.12 -32.35
N TYR A 645 28.72 -24.88 -33.44
CA TYR A 645 27.85 -24.64 -34.59
C TYR A 645 27.03 -25.88 -34.95
N LEU A 646 25.75 -25.68 -35.28
CA LEU A 646 24.86 -26.72 -35.80
C LEU A 646 24.54 -26.45 -37.29
N PRO A 647 24.60 -27.46 -38.17
CA PRO A 647 24.26 -27.29 -39.59
C PRO A 647 22.84 -26.76 -39.81
N LEU A 648 22.71 -25.78 -40.71
CA LEU A 648 21.43 -25.12 -40.99
C LEU A 648 20.27 -26.07 -41.41
N PRO A 649 20.49 -27.17 -42.17
CA PRO A 649 19.41 -28.12 -42.45
C PRO A 649 18.88 -28.81 -41.19
N VAL A 650 19.77 -29.20 -40.27
CA VAL A 650 19.42 -29.89 -39.01
C VAL A 650 18.61 -28.94 -38.13
N LEU A 651 19.08 -27.69 -37.98
CA LEU A 651 18.36 -26.68 -37.20
C LEU A 651 16.98 -26.35 -37.79
N GLY A 652 16.90 -26.16 -39.11
CA GLY A 652 15.63 -25.85 -39.78
C GLY A 652 14.61 -26.98 -39.63
N ARG A 653 15.02 -28.24 -39.81
CA ARG A 653 14.17 -29.41 -39.54
C ARG A 653 13.68 -29.43 -38.08
N ALA A 654 14.55 -29.11 -37.11
CA ALA A 654 14.21 -29.12 -35.69
C ALA A 654 13.16 -28.06 -35.27
N VAL A 655 12.99 -26.97 -36.04
CA VAL A 655 11.91 -25.98 -35.84
C VAL A 655 10.67 -26.21 -36.72
N GLY A 656 10.64 -27.31 -37.48
CA GLY A 656 9.53 -27.69 -38.34
C GLY A 656 9.54 -27.08 -39.75
N ILE A 657 10.68 -26.54 -40.21
CA ILE A 657 10.83 -26.14 -41.62
C ILE A 657 10.96 -27.39 -42.48
N THR A 658 10.07 -27.52 -43.47
CA THR A 658 10.04 -28.62 -44.44
C THR A 658 10.55 -28.19 -45.81
N GLY A 659 11.12 -29.15 -46.54
CA GLY A 659 11.76 -29.00 -47.85
C GLY A 659 12.92 -29.98 -48.01
N GLU A 660 13.63 -29.89 -49.12
CA GLU A 660 14.97 -30.51 -49.26
C GLU A 660 16.00 -29.75 -48.40
N ASP A 661 17.12 -30.38 -48.05
CA ASP A 661 18.09 -29.79 -47.10
C ASP A 661 18.65 -28.44 -47.53
N PHE A 662 18.78 -28.19 -48.84
CA PHE A 662 19.14 -26.87 -49.37
C PHE A 662 18.05 -25.82 -49.13
N GLU A 663 16.77 -26.17 -49.37
CA GLU A 663 15.66 -25.26 -49.06
C GLU A 663 15.56 -24.98 -47.57
N VAL A 664 15.69 -26.02 -46.73
CA VAL A 664 15.60 -25.89 -45.28
C VAL A 664 16.72 -25.01 -44.75
N ALA A 665 17.95 -25.21 -45.24
CA ALA A 665 19.08 -24.36 -44.90
C ALA A 665 18.88 -22.92 -45.33
N MET A 666 18.43 -22.67 -46.57
CA MET A 666 18.18 -21.32 -47.09
C MET A 666 17.05 -20.60 -46.32
N LYS A 667 15.96 -21.32 -45.99
CA LYS A 667 14.86 -20.82 -45.15
C LYS A 667 15.35 -20.46 -43.74
N ALA A 668 16.18 -21.30 -43.12
CA ALA A 668 16.78 -21.02 -41.80
C ALA A 668 17.77 -19.84 -41.84
N TRP A 669 18.63 -19.78 -42.87
CA TRP A 669 19.63 -18.73 -43.08
C TRP A 669 18.99 -17.34 -43.26
N ASN A 670 17.88 -17.25 -44.01
CA ASN A 670 17.11 -16.01 -44.14
C ASN A 670 16.64 -15.50 -42.77
N VAL A 671 16.05 -16.35 -41.93
CA VAL A 671 15.60 -15.95 -40.57
C VAL A 671 16.78 -15.57 -39.67
N VAL A 672 17.92 -16.26 -39.78
CA VAL A 672 19.16 -15.90 -39.07
C VAL A 672 19.66 -14.50 -39.46
N ASN A 673 19.62 -14.14 -40.75
CA ASN A 673 20.04 -12.83 -41.25
C ASN A 673 19.00 -11.71 -40.99
N GLU A 674 17.71 -12.03 -40.93
CA GLU A 674 16.65 -11.08 -40.55
C GLU A 674 16.63 -10.80 -39.02
N THR A 675 17.27 -11.66 -38.23
CA THR A 675 17.41 -11.47 -36.77
C THR A 675 18.45 -10.39 -36.48
N PRO A 676 18.25 -9.53 -35.45
CA PRO A 676 19.25 -8.55 -35.05
C PRO A 676 20.64 -9.15 -34.80
N ALA A 677 21.68 -8.46 -35.29
CA ALA A 677 23.06 -8.85 -35.07
C ALA A 677 23.37 -8.94 -33.57
N GLY A 678 23.97 -10.06 -33.15
CA GLY A 678 24.23 -10.36 -31.73
C GLY A 678 23.42 -11.53 -31.16
N THR A 679 22.47 -12.12 -31.90
CA THR A 679 21.79 -13.36 -31.47
C THR A 679 22.51 -14.63 -31.95
N PHE A 680 22.82 -14.69 -33.25
CA PHE A 680 23.43 -15.85 -33.90
C PHE A 680 24.85 -15.53 -34.40
N THR A 681 25.72 -16.54 -34.45
CA THR A 681 26.97 -16.52 -35.23
C THR A 681 26.87 -17.51 -36.38
N LEU A 682 27.31 -17.12 -37.58
CA LEU A 682 27.46 -18.04 -38.71
C LEU A 682 28.92 -18.49 -38.82
N THR A 683 29.16 -19.68 -39.34
CA THR A 683 30.49 -20.11 -39.76
C THR A 683 31.01 -19.30 -40.93
N ASN A 684 32.34 -19.31 -41.17
CA ASN A 684 32.97 -18.59 -42.28
C ASN A 684 32.47 -19.02 -43.68
N ASP A 685 31.92 -20.24 -43.81
CA ASP A 685 31.27 -20.75 -45.02
C ASP A 685 29.73 -20.60 -45.01
N ALA A 686 29.18 -20.00 -43.95
CA ALA A 686 27.75 -19.81 -43.67
C ALA A 686 26.87 -21.08 -43.70
N ARG A 687 27.44 -22.29 -43.56
CA ARG A 687 26.68 -23.56 -43.59
C ARG A 687 26.09 -23.96 -42.24
N ALA A 688 26.64 -23.45 -41.15
CA ALA A 688 26.21 -23.77 -39.79
C ALA A 688 26.09 -22.50 -38.94
N VAL A 689 25.30 -22.62 -37.87
CA VAL A 689 24.94 -21.49 -37.00
C VAL A 689 25.13 -21.86 -35.53
N GLY A 690 25.72 -20.93 -34.79
CA GLY A 690 25.92 -20.96 -33.34
C GLY A 690 25.15 -19.84 -32.66
N LEU A 691 25.24 -19.78 -31.34
CA LEU A 691 24.64 -18.74 -30.51
C LEU A 691 25.73 -17.85 -29.91
N VAL A 692 25.60 -16.53 -30.08
CA VAL A 692 26.46 -15.54 -29.40
C VAL A 692 26.38 -15.71 -27.88
N GLU A 693 25.19 -16.05 -27.36
CA GLU A 693 24.95 -16.34 -25.94
C GLU A 693 25.74 -17.56 -25.44
N TRP A 694 26.00 -18.54 -26.31
CA TRP A 694 26.79 -19.72 -25.97
C TRP A 694 28.29 -19.44 -26.07
N ALA A 695 28.73 -18.73 -27.11
CA ALA A 695 30.12 -18.29 -27.26
C ALA A 695 30.56 -17.39 -26.08
N GLY A 696 29.70 -16.44 -25.67
CA GLY A 696 29.92 -15.59 -24.52
C GLY A 696 29.96 -16.37 -23.19
N TRP A 697 29.13 -17.40 -23.05
CA TRP A 697 29.17 -18.29 -21.89
C TRP A 697 30.50 -19.03 -21.75
N GLU A 698 31.06 -19.57 -22.84
CA GLU A 698 32.35 -20.27 -22.79
C GLU A 698 33.52 -19.29 -22.59
N GLU A 699 33.52 -18.13 -23.27
CA GLU A 699 34.49 -17.05 -23.00
C GLU A 699 34.48 -16.63 -21.52
N PHE A 700 33.28 -16.54 -20.92
CA PHE A 700 33.10 -16.26 -19.50
C PHE A 700 33.62 -17.38 -18.59
N SER A 701 33.15 -18.62 -18.77
CA SER A 701 33.51 -19.74 -17.89
C SER A 701 35.02 -19.99 -17.90
N THR A 702 35.63 -20.15 -19.09
CA THR A 702 37.06 -20.43 -19.20
C THR A 702 37.92 -19.29 -18.64
N SER A 703 37.46 -18.04 -18.76
CA SER A 703 38.16 -16.90 -18.15
C SER A 703 37.97 -16.85 -16.64
N LEU A 704 36.79 -17.20 -16.12
CA LEU A 704 36.48 -17.26 -14.70
C LEU A 704 37.28 -18.37 -14.00
N ASP A 705 37.36 -19.57 -14.59
CA ASP A 705 38.12 -20.69 -14.04
C ASP A 705 39.62 -20.33 -13.86
N VAL A 706 40.18 -19.51 -14.75
CA VAL A 706 41.54 -18.94 -14.59
C VAL A 706 41.61 -17.86 -13.50
N ILE A 707 40.59 -17.01 -13.33
CA ILE A 707 40.53 -16.03 -12.23
C ILE A 707 40.42 -16.76 -10.87
N VAL A 708 39.63 -17.83 -10.79
CA VAL A 708 39.49 -18.67 -9.59
C VAL A 708 40.81 -19.38 -9.28
N LYS A 709 41.49 -19.96 -10.29
CA LYS A 709 42.82 -20.57 -10.10
C LYS A 709 43.86 -19.54 -9.64
N GLY A 710 43.92 -18.39 -10.31
CA GLY A 710 44.87 -17.31 -9.98
C GLY A 710 44.65 -16.76 -8.57
N THR A 711 43.42 -16.42 -8.18
CA THR A 711 43.15 -15.86 -6.85
C THR A 711 43.42 -16.83 -5.68
N ARG A 712 43.46 -18.14 -5.96
CA ARG A 712 43.85 -19.20 -4.99
C ARG A 712 45.36 -19.41 -4.89
N ASP A 713 46.15 -18.97 -5.88
CA ASP A 713 47.61 -19.08 -5.87
C ASP A 713 48.21 -18.16 -4.77
N PRO A 714 49.06 -18.66 -3.85
CA PRO A 714 49.71 -17.81 -2.84
C PRO A 714 50.58 -16.69 -3.44
N ALA A 715 51.20 -16.92 -4.60
CA ALA A 715 52.08 -15.98 -5.32
C ALA A 715 51.34 -15.05 -6.31
N PHE A 716 50.00 -15.05 -6.29
CA PHE A 716 49.14 -14.24 -7.18
C PHE A 716 49.52 -12.74 -7.26
N GLU A 717 49.85 -12.29 -8.48
CA GLU A 717 49.83 -10.88 -8.86
C GLU A 717 48.50 -10.50 -9.55
N PRO A 718 47.83 -9.38 -9.17
CA PRO A 718 46.59 -8.96 -9.82
C PRO A 718 46.68 -8.76 -11.35
N ARG A 719 47.85 -8.38 -11.88
CA ARG A 719 48.03 -8.19 -13.33
C ARG A 719 47.94 -9.49 -14.14
N SER A 720 48.27 -10.64 -13.54
CA SER A 720 48.19 -11.95 -14.21
C SER A 720 46.80 -12.28 -14.77
N ILE A 721 45.73 -11.83 -14.09
CA ILE A 721 44.34 -12.07 -14.49
C ILE A 721 43.74 -10.92 -15.33
N GLN A 722 44.47 -9.86 -15.66
CA GLN A 722 43.91 -8.67 -16.32
C GLN A 722 43.20 -8.99 -17.65
N GLY A 723 43.86 -9.78 -18.51
CA GLY A 723 43.27 -10.26 -19.77
C GLY A 723 42.16 -11.30 -19.60
N HIS A 724 42.01 -11.89 -18.40
CA HIS A 724 40.91 -12.80 -18.07
C HIS A 724 39.71 -12.05 -17.49
N VAL A 725 39.91 -11.03 -16.65
CA VAL A 725 38.81 -10.17 -16.17
C VAL A 725 38.13 -9.44 -17.34
N ALA A 726 38.89 -8.94 -18.31
CA ALA A 726 38.35 -8.31 -19.51
C ALA A 726 37.50 -9.26 -20.38
N ARG A 727 38.01 -10.49 -20.64
CA ARG A 727 37.29 -11.52 -21.41
C ARG A 727 36.08 -12.06 -20.66
N ALA A 728 36.22 -12.36 -19.36
CA ALA A 728 35.11 -12.78 -18.52
C ALA A 728 33.96 -11.76 -18.53
N ALA A 729 34.27 -10.47 -18.42
CA ALA A 729 33.27 -9.42 -18.50
C ALA A 729 32.61 -9.29 -19.89
N CYS A 730 33.37 -9.50 -20.96
CA CYS A 730 32.85 -9.50 -22.33
C CYS A 730 31.92 -10.69 -22.56
N GLY A 731 32.37 -11.90 -22.22
CA GLY A 731 31.62 -13.15 -22.30
C GLY A 731 30.34 -13.12 -21.47
N ALA A 732 30.39 -12.62 -20.23
CA ALA A 732 29.22 -12.50 -19.36
C ALA A 732 28.13 -11.63 -19.99
N VAL A 733 28.50 -10.47 -20.56
CA VAL A 733 27.55 -9.58 -21.26
C VAL A 733 27.03 -10.23 -22.55
N ARG A 734 27.89 -10.92 -23.31
CA ARG A 734 27.50 -11.67 -24.52
C ARG A 734 26.58 -12.86 -24.23
N SER A 735 26.66 -13.45 -23.03
CA SER A 735 25.86 -14.62 -22.64
C SER A 735 24.34 -14.35 -22.52
N GLY A 736 23.94 -13.08 -22.54
CA GLY A 736 22.54 -12.66 -22.65
C GLY A 736 21.67 -12.91 -21.41
N PRO A 737 20.38 -12.57 -21.49
CA PRO A 737 19.48 -12.64 -20.34
C PRO A 737 19.09 -14.08 -19.94
N LEU A 738 19.23 -15.08 -20.83
CA LEU A 738 18.91 -16.47 -20.45
C LEU A 738 19.99 -17.10 -19.57
N ARG A 739 21.28 -16.94 -19.91
CA ARG A 739 22.37 -17.49 -19.09
C ARG A 739 22.77 -16.60 -17.92
N GLN A 740 22.08 -15.48 -17.73
CA GLN A 740 22.24 -14.61 -16.55
C GLN A 740 22.18 -15.41 -15.24
N ALA A 741 21.24 -16.35 -15.08
CA ALA A 741 21.16 -17.17 -13.87
C ALA A 741 22.40 -18.05 -13.66
N ASP A 742 22.99 -18.58 -14.73
CA ASP A 742 24.19 -19.42 -14.69
C ASP A 742 25.46 -18.59 -14.48
N VAL A 743 25.54 -17.39 -15.06
CA VAL A 743 26.61 -16.40 -14.78
C VAL A 743 26.59 -16.02 -13.31
N LEU A 744 25.41 -15.74 -12.76
CA LEU A 744 25.25 -15.42 -11.34
C LEU A 744 25.60 -16.60 -10.42
N ARG A 745 25.32 -17.84 -10.83
CA ARG A 745 25.72 -19.06 -10.10
C ARG A 745 27.25 -19.25 -10.13
N ARG A 746 27.87 -19.19 -11.31
CA ARG A 746 29.34 -19.30 -11.46
C ARG A 746 30.09 -18.16 -10.74
N LEU A 747 29.56 -16.92 -10.75
CA LEU A 747 30.14 -15.81 -9.97
C LEU A 747 30.15 -16.07 -8.44
N GLN A 748 29.29 -16.97 -7.94
CA GLN A 748 29.31 -17.40 -6.53
C GLN A 748 30.42 -18.43 -6.23
N GLU A 749 31.09 -19.01 -7.23
CA GLU A 749 32.25 -19.91 -7.03
C GLU A 749 33.55 -19.15 -6.69
N LEU A 750 33.56 -17.83 -6.89
CA LEU A 750 34.52 -16.90 -6.28
C LEU A 750 34.22 -16.63 -4.79
N SER A 751 33.11 -17.14 -4.25
CA SER A 751 32.80 -17.04 -2.82
C SER A 751 33.44 -18.18 -2.01
N SER A 752 33.24 -18.15 -0.70
CA SER A 752 34.08 -18.85 0.29
C SER A 752 33.98 -20.37 0.34
N GLU A 753 32.96 -20.97 -0.26
CA GLU A 753 32.52 -22.34 0.08
C GLU A 753 33.49 -23.43 -0.41
N ASN A 754 34.23 -23.18 -1.49
CA ASN A 754 35.11 -24.16 -2.15
C ASN A 754 36.61 -23.99 -1.80
N LEU A 755 36.92 -23.64 -0.56
CA LEU A 755 38.29 -23.57 -0.02
C LEU A 755 38.73 -24.92 0.60
N PRO A 756 40.01 -25.34 0.44
CA PRO A 756 40.52 -26.53 1.12
C PRO A 756 40.36 -26.42 2.64
N GLN A 757 39.76 -27.46 3.26
CA GLN A 757 39.49 -27.45 4.69
C GLN A 757 40.77 -27.38 5.54
N ASP A 758 41.89 -27.89 5.03
CA ASP A 758 43.19 -27.91 5.71
C ASP A 758 43.98 -26.59 5.60
N ALA A 759 43.56 -25.65 4.74
CA ALA A 759 44.30 -24.40 4.56
C ALA A 759 44.31 -23.54 5.84
N ALA A 760 45.48 -23.02 6.21
CA ALA A 760 45.65 -22.23 7.42
C ALA A 760 44.74 -20.97 7.44
N PRO A 761 44.21 -20.53 8.61
CA PRO A 761 43.26 -19.41 8.68
C PRO A 761 43.74 -18.11 8.01
N ALA A 762 45.03 -17.79 8.13
CA ALA A 762 45.64 -16.62 7.48
C ALA A 762 45.64 -16.76 5.94
N LEU A 763 45.92 -17.95 5.40
CA LEU A 763 45.88 -18.22 3.96
C LEU A 763 44.45 -18.19 3.44
N LYS A 764 43.49 -18.79 4.16
CA LYS A 764 42.05 -18.67 3.84
C LYS A 764 41.61 -17.21 3.77
N SER A 765 41.92 -16.40 4.78
CA SER A 765 41.64 -14.96 4.78
C SER A 765 42.27 -14.23 3.59
N ALA A 766 43.53 -14.52 3.26
CA ALA A 766 44.22 -13.94 2.12
C ALA A 766 43.59 -14.32 0.76
N ILE A 767 43.16 -15.57 0.58
CA ILE A 767 42.48 -16.02 -0.65
C ILE A 767 41.09 -15.39 -0.76
N LEU A 768 40.30 -15.35 0.33
CA LEU A 768 38.99 -14.71 0.36
C LEU A 768 39.08 -13.22 -0.01
N ARG A 769 40.08 -12.51 0.53
CA ARG A 769 40.37 -11.12 0.16
C ARG A 769 40.66 -10.96 -1.34
N ARG A 770 41.51 -11.84 -1.92
CA ARG A 770 41.83 -11.83 -3.36
C ARG A 770 40.57 -12.09 -4.21
N ALA A 771 39.79 -13.10 -3.85
CA ALA A 771 38.59 -13.48 -4.59
C ALA A 771 37.50 -12.39 -4.56
N ARG A 772 37.27 -11.74 -3.40
CA ARG A 772 36.37 -10.57 -3.28
C ARG A 772 36.79 -9.40 -4.16
N LEU A 773 38.08 -9.05 -4.15
CA LEU A 773 38.60 -7.94 -4.95
C LEU A 773 38.53 -8.27 -6.46
N ALA A 774 38.83 -9.51 -6.86
CA ALA A 774 38.65 -9.95 -8.25
C ALA A 774 37.18 -9.96 -8.68
N LEU A 775 36.26 -10.37 -7.81
CA LEU A 775 34.81 -10.30 -8.05
C LEU A 775 34.33 -8.86 -8.19
N ALA A 776 34.84 -7.92 -7.37
CA ALA A 776 34.54 -6.49 -7.51
C ALA A 776 35.08 -5.90 -8.84
N CYS A 777 36.29 -6.29 -9.27
CA CYS A 777 36.85 -5.92 -10.58
C CYS A 777 35.98 -6.47 -11.73
N LEU A 778 35.56 -7.73 -11.63
CA LEU A 778 34.75 -8.40 -12.65
C LEU A 778 33.34 -7.78 -12.73
N VAL A 779 32.71 -7.45 -11.61
CA VAL A 779 31.44 -6.71 -11.59
C VAL A 779 31.59 -5.29 -12.15
N ASP A 780 32.69 -4.58 -11.85
CA ASP A 780 32.97 -3.26 -12.46
C ASP A 780 33.20 -3.35 -13.97
N ALA A 781 33.89 -4.39 -14.44
CA ALA A 781 34.11 -4.66 -15.84
C ALA A 781 32.79 -5.01 -16.57
N ILE A 782 31.97 -5.92 -16.02
CA ILE A 782 30.62 -6.27 -16.54
C ILE A 782 29.73 -5.02 -16.59
N ALA A 783 29.72 -4.21 -15.53
CA ALA A 783 28.94 -2.97 -15.45
C ALA A 783 29.44 -1.89 -16.43
N SER A 784 30.68 -1.96 -16.92
CA SER A 784 31.18 -1.10 -18.00
C SER A 784 30.83 -1.64 -19.39
N GLN A 785 30.93 -2.96 -19.60
CA GLN A 785 30.66 -3.62 -20.88
C GLN A 785 29.15 -3.66 -21.20
N GLY A 786 28.30 -3.87 -20.19
CA GLY A 786 26.84 -3.94 -20.35
C GLY A 786 26.19 -2.61 -20.77
N LEU A 787 26.90 -1.50 -20.60
CA LEU A 787 26.54 -0.16 -21.10
C LEU A 787 27.16 0.16 -22.47
N GLY A 788 27.96 -0.74 -23.03
CA GLY A 788 28.62 -0.60 -24.33
C GLY A 788 27.73 -1.06 -25.50
N PRO A 789 28.04 -0.63 -26.74
CA PRO A 789 27.23 -0.95 -27.92
C PRO A 789 27.24 -2.44 -28.32
N GLN A 790 28.17 -3.25 -27.78
CA GLN A 790 28.20 -4.71 -28.02
C GLN A 790 27.14 -5.48 -27.22
N ALA A 791 26.45 -4.82 -26.29
CA ALA A 791 25.64 -5.49 -25.29
C ALA A 791 24.19 -5.80 -25.76
N GLY A 792 23.76 -5.23 -26.90
CA GLY A 792 22.39 -5.38 -27.40
C GLY A 792 21.38 -4.51 -26.65
N LEU A 793 20.08 -4.73 -26.88
CA LEU A 793 19.00 -3.95 -26.27
C LEU A 793 18.66 -4.39 -24.83
N ASP A 794 18.98 -5.63 -24.46
CA ASP A 794 18.52 -6.26 -23.21
C ASP A 794 19.60 -6.36 -22.11
N SER A 795 20.85 -5.99 -22.38
CA SER A 795 21.99 -6.10 -21.44
C SER A 795 21.83 -5.38 -20.11
N MET A 796 21.00 -4.33 -20.08
CA MET A 796 20.62 -3.63 -18.86
C MET A 796 20.02 -4.58 -17.81
N GLY A 797 19.47 -5.74 -18.24
CA GLY A 797 19.06 -6.82 -17.35
C GLY A 797 20.21 -7.47 -16.58
N LEU A 798 21.38 -7.69 -17.22
CA LEU A 798 22.52 -8.34 -16.56
C LEU A 798 23.02 -7.49 -15.39
N VAL A 799 23.27 -6.20 -15.64
CA VAL A 799 23.72 -5.26 -14.61
C VAL A 799 22.59 -4.99 -13.59
N GLY A 800 21.36 -4.78 -14.06
CA GLY A 800 20.22 -4.41 -13.23
C GLY A 800 19.73 -5.48 -12.25
N GLN A 801 19.97 -6.77 -12.53
CA GLN A 801 19.60 -7.88 -11.64
C GLN A 801 20.80 -8.58 -10.99
N LEU A 802 22.00 -7.95 -10.95
CA LEU A 802 23.09 -8.43 -10.09
C LEU A 802 22.57 -8.56 -8.64
N PRO A 803 22.51 -9.76 -8.06
CA PRO A 803 21.73 -10.02 -6.87
C PRO A 803 22.44 -9.49 -5.63
N ARG A 804 21.66 -9.15 -4.60
CA ARG A 804 22.16 -8.70 -3.30
C ARG A 804 23.14 -9.68 -2.65
N THR A 805 23.11 -10.97 -3.02
CA THR A 805 24.04 -12.00 -2.55
C THR A 805 25.47 -11.77 -3.01
N LEU A 806 25.72 -11.44 -4.29
CA LEU A 806 27.08 -11.10 -4.77
C LEU A 806 27.63 -9.86 -4.05
N PHE A 807 26.77 -8.91 -3.73
CA PHE A 807 27.16 -7.72 -2.98
C PHE A 807 27.44 -8.00 -1.50
N GLY A 808 26.74 -8.96 -0.88
CA GLY A 808 27.14 -9.49 0.43
C GLY A 808 28.52 -10.15 0.37
N ILE A 809 28.75 -11.02 -0.63
CA ILE A 809 30.04 -11.69 -0.85
C ILE A 809 31.20 -10.67 -0.98
N ILE A 810 31.01 -9.57 -1.72
CA ILE A 810 32.03 -8.51 -1.90
C ILE A 810 32.24 -7.69 -0.62
N PHE A 811 31.16 -7.20 0.02
CA PHE A 811 31.24 -6.12 1.02
C PHE A 811 31.08 -6.56 2.48
N ASP A 812 30.59 -7.77 2.76
CA ASP A 812 30.45 -8.26 4.14
C ASP A 812 31.78 -8.81 4.67
N ASN A 813 32.09 -8.51 5.93
CA ASN A 813 33.31 -8.95 6.62
C ASN A 813 34.61 -8.51 5.90
N ILE A 814 34.64 -7.26 5.40
CA ILE A 814 35.89 -6.55 5.11
C ILE A 814 36.51 -6.12 6.45
N ASP A 815 37.82 -6.27 6.61
CA ASP A 815 38.54 -5.73 7.77
C ASP A 815 38.91 -4.26 7.50
N ASP A 816 38.35 -3.32 8.27
CA ASP A 816 38.65 -1.87 8.20
C ASP A 816 40.14 -1.53 8.37
N ARG A 817 40.95 -2.47 8.90
CA ARG A 817 42.42 -2.33 8.96
C ARG A 817 43.05 -2.31 7.57
N ASP A 818 42.42 -2.96 6.58
CA ASP A 818 42.88 -3.08 5.21
C ASP A 818 42.52 -1.86 4.35
N ARG A 819 43.15 -0.73 4.69
CA ARG A 819 42.94 0.56 4.00
C ARG A 819 43.10 0.49 2.48
N GLY A 820 43.94 -0.42 1.96
CA GLY A 820 44.14 -0.62 0.52
C GLY A 820 42.87 -1.15 -0.17
N ALA A 821 42.25 -2.20 0.37
CA ALA A 821 40.98 -2.71 -0.15
C ALA A 821 39.83 -1.71 0.06
N CYS A 822 39.75 -1.06 1.22
CA CYS A 822 38.72 -0.04 1.48
C CYS A 822 38.83 1.18 0.53
N ALA A 823 40.04 1.62 0.18
CA ALA A 823 40.25 2.65 -0.84
C ALA A 823 39.77 2.19 -2.22
N PHE A 824 40.23 1.00 -2.65
CA PHE A 824 39.89 0.44 -3.96
C PHE A 824 38.37 0.22 -4.12
N LEU A 825 37.72 -0.39 -3.14
CA LEU A 825 36.28 -0.66 -3.16
C LEU A 825 35.45 0.63 -3.09
N GLY A 826 35.93 1.66 -2.38
CA GLY A 826 35.34 3.00 -2.41
C GLY A 826 35.34 3.63 -3.81
N GLU A 827 36.40 3.45 -4.57
CA GLU A 827 36.48 3.92 -5.97
C GLU A 827 35.63 3.08 -6.93
N VAL A 828 35.50 1.78 -6.70
CA VAL A 828 34.57 0.90 -7.44
C VAL A 828 33.11 1.32 -7.19
N LEU A 829 32.71 1.63 -5.96
CA LEU A 829 31.39 2.20 -5.67
C LEU A 829 31.17 3.56 -6.37
N GLN A 830 32.19 4.43 -6.41
CA GLN A 830 32.13 5.71 -7.14
C GLN A 830 32.12 5.54 -8.67
N SER A 831 32.75 4.50 -9.21
CA SER A 831 32.62 4.08 -10.62
C SER A 831 31.15 3.74 -10.94
N TRP A 832 30.52 2.97 -10.06
CA TRP A 832 29.13 2.52 -10.24
C TRP A 832 28.09 3.64 -10.07
N ASP A 833 28.28 4.57 -9.13
CA ASP A 833 27.41 5.76 -8.99
C ASP A 833 27.54 6.69 -10.21
N ARG A 834 28.78 6.96 -10.67
CA ARG A 834 29.04 7.78 -11.89
C ARG A 834 28.36 7.20 -13.13
N ARG A 835 28.40 5.87 -13.31
CA ARG A 835 27.73 5.17 -14.43
C ARG A 835 26.24 4.88 -14.18
N ARG A 836 25.72 5.14 -12.97
CA ARG A 836 24.34 4.85 -12.55
C ARG A 836 23.94 3.37 -12.70
N CYS A 837 24.89 2.45 -12.54
CA CYS A 837 24.66 1.01 -12.73
C CYS A 837 23.72 0.41 -11.69
N PHE A 838 23.68 0.97 -10.47
CA PHE A 838 22.89 0.47 -9.35
C PHE A 838 22.16 1.62 -8.63
N SER A 839 21.17 1.27 -7.80
CA SER A 839 20.40 2.28 -7.06
C SER A 839 21.26 3.02 -6.01
N LYS A 840 21.08 4.34 -5.91
CA LYS A 840 21.85 5.18 -4.98
C LYS A 840 21.73 4.76 -3.52
N ARG A 841 20.54 4.35 -3.06
CA ARG A 841 20.32 3.81 -1.71
C ARG A 841 21.18 2.58 -1.43
N TRP A 842 21.34 1.71 -2.41
CA TRP A 842 22.15 0.50 -2.27
C TRP A 842 23.66 0.81 -2.31
N LEU A 843 24.10 1.76 -3.16
CA LEU A 843 25.49 2.25 -3.16
C LEU A 843 25.85 2.94 -1.83
N GLN A 844 24.91 3.64 -1.20
CA GLN A 844 25.07 4.23 0.14
C GLN A 844 25.15 3.17 1.24
N ASP A 845 24.37 2.10 1.15
CA ASP A 845 24.41 0.95 2.08
C ASP A 845 25.77 0.23 2.02
N ALA A 846 26.25 -0.07 0.81
CA ALA A 846 27.59 -0.65 0.62
C ALA A 846 28.72 0.28 1.10
N ALA A 847 28.64 1.58 0.83
CA ALA A 847 29.60 2.58 1.31
C ALA A 847 29.54 2.82 2.82
N GLY A 848 28.51 2.33 3.51
CA GLY A 848 28.39 2.37 4.97
C GLY A 848 29.07 1.21 5.70
N LYS A 849 29.49 0.15 4.98
CA LYS A 849 30.07 -1.08 5.57
C LYS A 849 31.56 -1.00 5.87
N PHE A 850 32.27 0.01 5.36
CA PHE A 850 33.70 0.18 5.55
C PHE A 850 34.08 1.67 5.51
N SER A 851 35.14 2.04 6.19
CA SER A 851 35.64 3.42 6.21
C SER A 851 36.49 3.73 4.97
N MET A 852 36.01 4.64 4.11
CA MET A 852 36.83 5.15 3.00
C MET A 852 38.00 6.00 3.53
N PRO A 853 39.26 5.60 3.34
CA PRO A 853 40.41 6.34 3.84
C PRO A 853 40.62 7.64 3.06
N LYS A 854 41.04 8.70 3.76
CA LYS A 854 41.29 10.02 3.19
C LYS A 854 42.79 10.24 3.00
N GLY A 855 43.26 10.19 1.75
CA GLY A 855 44.65 10.47 1.38
C GLY A 855 44.95 10.13 -0.09
N PRO A 856 46.12 10.52 -0.61
CA PRO A 856 46.63 9.99 -1.89
C PRO A 856 46.95 8.49 -1.75
N ASN A 857 46.86 7.74 -2.85
CA ASN A 857 47.21 6.32 -2.90
C ASN A 857 48.12 6.05 -4.10
N SER A 858 49.39 5.74 -3.86
CA SER A 858 50.36 5.49 -4.93
C SER A 858 49.97 4.31 -5.83
N GLU A 859 49.29 3.28 -5.33
CA GLU A 859 48.82 2.16 -6.18
C GLU A 859 47.77 2.62 -7.21
N ARG A 860 46.92 3.59 -6.83
CA ARG A 860 45.92 4.21 -7.70
C ARG A 860 46.61 5.03 -8.78
N ASP A 861 47.50 5.93 -8.35
CA ASP A 861 48.15 6.90 -9.22
C ASP A 861 49.11 6.22 -10.22
N GLU A 862 49.82 5.18 -9.77
CA GLU A 862 50.71 4.34 -10.60
C GLU A 862 49.97 3.22 -11.37
N ARG A 863 48.68 2.99 -11.10
CA ARG A 863 47.85 1.90 -11.64
C ARG A 863 48.50 0.52 -11.45
N ARG A 864 48.95 0.26 -10.22
CA ARG A 864 49.53 -1.01 -9.78
C ARG A 864 48.52 -1.80 -8.94
N GLY A 865 48.83 -3.07 -8.68
CA GLY A 865 47.94 -3.97 -7.95
C GLY A 865 46.54 -4.03 -8.56
N TRP A 866 45.53 -3.96 -7.71
CA TRP A 866 44.10 -4.04 -8.08
C TRP A 866 43.63 -2.88 -8.97
N TYR A 867 44.27 -1.71 -8.91
CA TYR A 867 43.91 -0.56 -9.75
C TYR A 867 44.18 -0.78 -11.25
N ALA A 868 45.01 -1.76 -11.62
CA ALA A 868 45.17 -2.20 -13.01
C ALA A 868 43.91 -2.91 -13.57
N LEU A 869 43.04 -3.43 -12.69
CA LEU A 869 41.86 -4.23 -13.03
C LEU A 869 40.55 -3.43 -13.07
N THR A 870 40.58 -2.11 -12.84
CA THR A 870 39.38 -1.26 -13.00
C THR A 870 38.98 -1.15 -14.46
N SER A 871 37.68 -1.03 -14.73
CA SER A 871 37.15 -0.84 -16.09
C SER A 871 37.82 0.32 -16.85
N GLU A 872 38.10 1.44 -16.20
CA GLU A 872 38.82 2.59 -16.78
C GLU A 872 40.26 2.28 -17.26
N ASN A 873 40.83 1.15 -16.83
CA ASN A 873 42.15 0.68 -17.22
C ASN A 873 42.10 -0.59 -18.09
N LEU A 874 41.10 -1.48 -17.93
CA LEU A 874 40.89 -2.63 -18.83
C LEU A 874 40.64 -2.22 -20.29
N HIS A 875 39.99 -1.08 -20.52
CA HIS A 875 39.73 -0.54 -21.87
C HIS A 875 40.93 0.18 -22.50
N ARG A 876 42.02 0.40 -21.75
CA ARG A 876 43.26 0.93 -22.31
C ARG A 876 44.01 -0.23 -22.93
N LYS A 877 44.23 -0.19 -24.25
CA LYS A 877 45.22 -1.08 -24.89
C LYS A 877 46.52 -0.98 -24.09
N PRO A 878 47.24 -2.10 -23.82
CA PRO A 878 48.62 -2.00 -23.40
C PRO A 878 49.35 -1.12 -24.45
N ALA A 879 50.13 -0.15 -23.99
CA ALA A 879 51.00 0.57 -24.89
C ALA A 879 51.99 -0.45 -25.45
N GLU A 880 52.07 -0.57 -26.78
CA GLU A 880 53.06 -1.43 -27.43
C GLU A 880 54.44 -1.04 -26.91
N ASP A 881 55.17 -1.99 -26.33
CA ASP A 881 56.35 -1.69 -25.53
C ASP A 881 57.36 -0.87 -26.33
N ALA A 882 57.80 0.24 -25.73
CA ALA A 882 58.78 1.12 -26.35
C ALA A 882 60.04 0.31 -26.68
N GLN A 883 60.37 0.21 -27.98
CA GLN A 883 61.39 -0.71 -28.49
C GLN A 883 62.73 -0.51 -27.76
N ALA A 884 63.08 -1.47 -26.90
CA ALA A 884 64.39 -1.51 -26.26
C ALA A 884 65.48 -1.66 -27.35
N PRO A 885 66.49 -0.77 -27.40
CA PRO A 885 67.45 -0.77 -28.50
C PRO A 885 68.43 -1.96 -28.40
N ASN A 886 68.23 -2.94 -29.28
CA ASN A 886 69.21 -3.93 -29.77
C ASN A 886 70.31 -4.39 -28.78
N ALA A 887 69.99 -5.38 -27.94
CA ALA A 887 71.01 -6.27 -27.37
C ALA A 887 71.27 -7.45 -28.34
N PRO A 888 72.53 -7.89 -28.56
CA PRO A 888 72.86 -8.94 -29.52
C PRO A 888 72.53 -10.35 -29.00
N LYS A 889 72.30 -11.28 -29.94
CA LYS A 889 71.97 -12.68 -29.64
C LYS A 889 73.16 -13.42 -29.01
N ALA A 890 72.90 -14.13 -27.92
CA ALA A 890 73.70 -15.25 -27.43
C ALA A 890 72.83 -16.52 -27.40
N GLN A 891 73.46 -17.71 -27.42
CA GLN A 891 72.78 -18.99 -27.60
C GLN A 891 72.52 -19.72 -26.27
N SER A 892 71.57 -20.63 -26.31
CA SER A 892 71.27 -21.73 -25.36
C SER A 892 72.42 -22.19 -24.43
N PHE A 893 72.11 -22.50 -23.18
CA PHE A 893 72.10 -23.90 -22.68
C PHE A 893 71.38 -24.06 -21.32
N LEU A 894 71.30 -25.32 -20.86
CA LEU A 894 70.57 -25.90 -19.73
C LEU A 894 70.95 -25.47 -18.28
N SER A 895 69.99 -25.70 -17.35
CA SER A 895 70.13 -26.19 -15.96
C SER A 895 70.13 -25.24 -14.72
N THR A 896 69.34 -25.69 -13.72
CA THR A 896 69.52 -25.71 -12.24
C THR A 896 69.79 -24.42 -11.41
N ASP A 897 68.82 -24.16 -10.53
CA ASP A 897 68.93 -23.95 -9.06
C ASP A 897 69.64 -22.74 -8.40
N ASP A 898 69.18 -22.54 -7.14
CA ASP A 898 69.68 -21.76 -5.99
C ASP A 898 69.59 -20.20 -5.89
N THR A 899 68.93 -19.81 -4.80
CA THR A 899 68.77 -18.50 -4.13
C THR A 899 70.02 -18.02 -3.36
N PRO A 900 70.06 -16.81 -2.75
CA PRO A 900 69.71 -15.44 -3.18
C PRO A 900 70.93 -14.51 -2.85
N PRO A 901 70.85 -13.32 -2.18
CA PRO A 901 70.01 -12.11 -2.29
C PRO A 901 70.86 -10.85 -2.67
N VAL A 902 70.33 -9.60 -2.51
CA VAL A 902 70.98 -8.38 -1.90
C VAL A 902 70.39 -7.02 -2.37
N GLU A 903 70.19 -6.13 -1.37
CA GLU A 903 70.07 -4.65 -1.29
C GLU A 903 69.57 -3.69 -2.41
N VAL A 904 68.49 -2.97 -2.08
CA VAL A 904 68.38 -1.49 -1.87
C VAL A 904 69.16 -0.52 -2.79
N LYS A 905 68.43 0.38 -3.51
CA LYS A 905 68.57 1.85 -3.34
C LYS A 905 67.49 2.75 -3.99
N GLU A 906 67.12 3.78 -3.22
CA GLU A 906 66.86 5.20 -3.53
C GLU A 906 65.97 5.75 -4.69
N LYS A 907 65.22 6.79 -4.28
CA LYS A 907 64.53 7.89 -5.00
C LYS A 907 65.52 8.79 -5.79
N PRO A 908 65.11 9.74 -6.70
CA PRO A 908 63.99 10.70 -6.47
C PRO A 908 63.21 11.31 -7.68
N ASP A 909 62.18 12.07 -7.29
CA ASP A 909 61.60 13.32 -7.85
C ASP A 909 61.48 13.62 -9.37
N GLY A 910 60.32 14.18 -9.74
CA GLY A 910 60.23 15.13 -10.86
C GLY A 910 58.83 15.38 -11.45
N GLY A 911 58.51 16.65 -11.73
CA GLY A 911 57.51 17.04 -12.76
C GLY A 911 56.11 17.45 -12.29
N LYS A 912 55.72 18.70 -12.57
CA LYS A 912 54.32 19.17 -12.62
C LYS A 912 54.03 19.57 -14.06
N GLU A 913 52.80 19.37 -14.55
CA GLU A 913 52.19 20.37 -15.45
C GLU A 913 50.65 20.32 -15.50
N LYS A 914 50.06 21.34 -16.14
CA LYS A 914 48.62 21.53 -16.37
C LYS A 914 48.38 21.66 -17.87
N GLU A 915 47.21 21.28 -18.38
CA GLU A 915 46.53 22.03 -19.46
C GLU A 915 45.04 21.66 -19.61
N SER A 916 44.37 22.15 -20.66
CA SER A 916 42.97 22.59 -20.57
C SER A 916 42.05 22.30 -21.78
N LYS A 917 40.72 22.40 -21.54
CA LYS A 917 39.61 22.48 -22.54
C LYS A 917 39.35 21.13 -23.29
N LYS A 918 38.29 20.94 -24.11
CA LYS A 918 37.32 21.84 -24.79
C LYS A 918 35.92 21.16 -24.95
N LYS A 919 34.92 21.89 -25.50
CA LYS A 919 33.53 21.45 -25.80
C LYS A 919 33.39 20.80 -27.19
N GLU A 920 32.31 20.02 -27.41
CA GLU A 920 31.28 20.09 -28.52
C GLU A 920 30.42 18.79 -28.55
N THR A 921 29.07 18.77 -28.38
CA THR A 921 27.88 19.05 -29.26
C THR A 921 27.53 18.03 -30.37
N SER A 922 26.27 17.52 -30.44
CA SER A 922 25.33 17.60 -31.61
C SER A 922 24.21 16.51 -31.76
N ALA A 923 22.93 16.92 -31.55
CA ALA A 923 21.69 16.70 -32.36
C ALA A 923 21.12 15.34 -32.92
N ARG A 924 19.78 15.37 -33.19
CA ARG A 924 18.91 14.53 -34.10
C ARG A 924 18.37 13.16 -33.60
N ARG A 925 17.19 12.61 -34.03
CA ARG A 925 15.87 13.15 -34.52
C ARG A 925 14.79 12.02 -34.72
N ARG A 926 13.48 12.34 -34.63
CA ARG A 926 12.28 11.75 -35.34
C ARG A 926 11.63 10.37 -34.97
N SER A 927 10.53 10.44 -34.19
CA SER A 927 9.11 10.10 -34.54
C SER A 927 8.68 8.87 -35.39
N ARG A 928 7.66 8.10 -34.90
CA ARG A 928 6.30 7.93 -35.53
C ARG A 928 5.29 7.10 -34.68
N THR A 929 4.03 7.02 -35.17
CA THR A 929 2.82 6.32 -34.63
C THR A 929 2.32 5.29 -35.70
N PRO A 930 1.10 4.65 -35.73
CA PRO A 930 -0.12 4.71 -34.88
C PRO A 930 -1.01 3.40 -34.73
N ARG A 931 -2.24 3.58 -34.19
CA ARG A 931 -3.55 2.91 -34.54
C ARG A 931 -4.03 1.61 -33.84
N SER A 932 -5.37 1.44 -33.90
CA SER A 932 -6.24 0.36 -33.42
C SER A 932 -7.15 -0.18 -34.55
N PRO A 933 -7.91 -1.28 -34.38
CA PRO A 933 -9.36 -1.21 -34.71
C PRO A 933 -10.34 -2.24 -34.05
N ARG A 934 -11.62 -1.81 -33.86
CA ARG A 934 -12.94 -2.49 -34.15
C ARG A 934 -13.29 -3.92 -33.59
N ARG A 935 -14.52 -4.48 -33.70
CA ARG A 935 -15.96 -4.03 -33.50
C ARG A 935 -16.95 -5.06 -34.15
N ARG A 936 -17.88 -5.71 -33.41
CA ARG A 936 -19.12 -6.41 -33.90
C ARG A 936 -20.02 -6.85 -32.71
N ARG A 937 -21.28 -7.34 -32.87
CA ARG A 937 -22.56 -6.72 -33.35
C ARG A 937 -23.77 -7.64 -32.98
N ARG A 938 -25.02 -7.11 -32.90
CA ARG A 938 -26.35 -7.80 -32.74
C ARG A 938 -26.67 -8.35 -31.33
N SER A 939 -27.93 -8.57 -30.89
CA SER A 939 -29.28 -8.07 -31.31
C SER A 939 -30.31 -8.25 -30.16
N SER A 940 -31.55 -7.74 -30.30
CA SER A 940 -32.46 -7.38 -29.19
C SER A 940 -33.71 -8.24 -28.96
N SER A 941 -34.08 -8.41 -27.69
CA SER A 941 -35.45 -8.52 -27.13
C SER A 941 -35.37 -8.15 -25.60
N ARG A 942 -36.42 -7.93 -24.81
CA ARG A 942 -37.89 -7.85 -25.01
C ARG A 942 -38.52 -6.98 -23.87
N ASP A 943 -39.87 -6.95 -23.78
CA ASP A 943 -40.76 -6.74 -22.60
C ASP A 943 -40.41 -5.66 -21.53
N SER A 944 -41.21 -4.59 -21.38
CA SER A 944 -42.42 -4.44 -20.49
C SER A 944 -42.05 -3.91 -19.08
N ALA A 945 -42.39 -2.69 -18.61
CA ALA A 945 -43.64 -1.90 -18.56
C ALA A 945 -44.33 -1.95 -17.16
N HIS A 946 -45.06 -0.88 -16.78
CA HIS A 946 -45.70 -0.61 -15.46
C HIS A 946 -44.73 -0.29 -14.28
N GLU A 947 -45.02 0.60 -13.30
CA GLU A 947 -46.13 1.57 -13.11
C GLU A 947 -45.69 2.84 -12.27
N ARG A 948 -46.65 3.69 -11.87
CA ARG A 948 -46.60 5.01 -11.19
C ARG A 948 -46.45 4.88 -9.63
N SER A 949 -46.45 5.90 -8.75
CA SER A 949 -46.82 7.33 -8.86
C SER A 949 -46.21 8.25 -7.77
N HIS A 950 -46.43 9.56 -7.95
CA HIS A 950 -46.22 10.75 -7.09
C HIS A 950 -45.97 10.66 -5.56
N ARG A 951 -45.12 11.60 -5.07
CA ARG A 951 -45.51 12.63 -4.07
C ARG A 951 -44.56 13.85 -4.07
N LYS A 952 -45.07 15.03 -3.68
CA LYS A 952 -44.29 16.28 -3.42
C LYS A 952 -44.16 16.53 -1.90
N PRO A 953 -43.05 17.11 -1.39
CA PRO A 953 -42.98 17.68 -0.05
C PRO A 953 -43.49 19.14 0.00
N LYS A 954 -43.73 19.66 1.21
CA LYS A 954 -44.16 21.04 1.51
C LYS A 954 -42.99 21.94 1.95
N GLU A 955 -43.23 23.24 1.98
CA GLU A 955 -42.29 24.29 2.43
C GLU A 955 -42.18 24.41 3.96
N ASN A 956 -41.12 25.08 4.41
CA ASN A 956 -40.80 25.31 5.82
C ASN A 956 -41.71 26.35 6.49
N LYS A 957 -41.91 26.16 7.78
CA LYS A 957 -42.31 27.19 8.75
C LYS A 957 -41.62 26.83 10.06
N ASP A 958 -40.75 27.72 10.55
CA ASP A 958 -40.26 27.86 11.94
C ASP A 958 -38.94 28.66 11.96
N SER A 959 -39.06 29.99 12.15
CA SER A 959 -37.90 30.90 12.20
C SER A 959 -38.26 32.27 12.81
N LYS A 960 -38.91 32.30 13.99
CA LYS A 960 -39.43 33.57 14.54
C LYS A 960 -39.49 33.74 16.07
N GLU A 961 -38.81 32.90 16.85
CA GLU A 961 -38.97 32.90 18.32
C GLU A 961 -37.72 33.40 19.11
N ASN A 962 -36.49 33.12 18.63
CA ASN A 962 -35.25 33.46 19.35
C ASN A 962 -34.85 34.97 19.34
N SER A 963 -35.70 35.87 18.84
CA SER A 963 -35.35 37.29 18.65
C SER A 963 -35.93 38.24 19.72
N LYS A 964 -36.20 37.75 20.94
CA LYS A 964 -36.80 38.55 22.03
C LYS A 964 -36.05 38.58 23.37
N GLU A 965 -35.14 37.65 23.63
CA GLU A 965 -34.61 37.44 24.99
C GLU A 965 -33.37 38.29 25.35
N ASN A 966 -32.69 38.88 24.35
CA ASN A 966 -31.43 39.62 24.54
C ASN A 966 -31.57 41.13 24.80
N ALA A 967 -32.78 41.66 25.01
CA ALA A 967 -33.04 43.10 25.10
C ALA A 967 -33.17 43.67 26.54
N GLU A 968 -33.15 42.82 27.57
CA GLU A 968 -33.69 43.18 28.90
C GLU A 968 -32.66 43.07 30.05
N LYS A 969 -31.35 43.24 29.78
CA LYS A 969 -30.29 43.12 30.80
C LYS A 969 -29.25 44.24 30.87
N GLU A 970 -29.33 45.25 30.03
CA GLU A 970 -28.37 46.36 29.98
C GLU A 970 -29.00 47.67 30.45
N ASN A 971 -29.40 47.72 31.73
CA ASN A 971 -29.67 48.97 32.48
C ASN A 971 -29.90 48.72 33.97
N ARG A 972 -28.91 49.05 34.83
CA ARG A 972 -29.09 49.41 36.25
C ARG A 972 -27.78 49.87 36.91
N GLU A 973 -27.63 51.19 37.06
CA GLU A 973 -26.69 51.79 38.01
C GLU A 973 -27.23 51.67 39.45
N VAL A 974 -26.34 51.61 40.45
CA VAL A 974 -26.65 51.92 41.87
C VAL A 974 -25.44 52.64 42.49
N LYS A 975 -25.69 53.56 43.44
CA LYS A 975 -24.72 54.51 44.02
C LYS A 975 -24.01 54.01 45.28
N GLU A 976 -22.89 54.68 45.59
CA GLU A 976 -22.31 54.95 46.92
C GLU A 976 -23.33 55.54 47.94
N PRO A 977 -23.13 55.48 49.29
CA PRO A 977 -22.02 56.20 49.98
C PRO A 977 -21.46 55.70 51.34
N ASP A 978 -20.33 56.32 51.75
CA ASP A 978 -19.82 56.71 53.09
C ASP A 978 -19.86 55.80 54.35
N GLY A 979 -18.75 55.79 55.11
CA GLY A 979 -18.68 55.35 56.53
C GLY A 979 -17.27 55.29 57.16
N LYS A 980 -17.06 55.84 58.38
CA LYS A 980 -15.74 56.04 59.02
C LYS A 980 -15.42 55.08 60.21
N VAL A 981 -14.18 54.56 60.27
CA VAL A 981 -13.10 54.68 61.34
C VAL A 981 -13.51 54.66 62.86
N PRO A 982 -12.73 54.15 63.86
CA PRO A 982 -11.50 53.30 63.94
C PRO A 982 -11.58 52.09 64.96
N LEU A 983 -10.49 51.30 65.17
CA LEU A 983 -9.79 51.17 66.49
C LEU A 983 -8.47 50.33 66.51
N ALA A 984 -7.50 50.79 67.34
CA ALA A 984 -6.45 50.12 68.13
C ALA A 984 -5.41 49.08 67.57
N THR A 985 -4.15 49.27 68.00
CA THR A 985 -3.02 48.32 68.07
C THR A 985 -2.80 47.85 69.55
N PRO A 986 -1.85 46.95 69.92
CA PRO A 986 -0.41 47.30 70.00
C PRO A 986 0.63 46.19 69.68
N ASP A 987 1.87 46.66 69.47
CA ASP A 987 3.25 46.17 69.73
C ASP A 987 3.47 44.83 70.51
N THR A 988 4.64 44.15 70.52
CA THR A 988 6.07 44.55 70.31
C THR A 988 6.97 43.31 70.06
N ALA A 989 8.16 43.43 69.39
CA ALA A 989 9.49 42.92 69.87
C ALA A 989 10.60 42.65 68.79
N ALA A 990 11.77 43.26 68.99
CA ALA A 990 13.16 42.79 68.76
C ALA A 990 13.72 42.33 67.37
N THR A 991 14.52 43.24 66.79
CA THR A 991 15.87 43.16 66.13
C THR A 991 16.77 41.89 66.30
N PRO A 992 17.87 41.70 65.49
CA PRO A 992 18.70 42.72 64.80
C PRO A 992 19.13 42.48 63.32
N SER A 993 19.73 43.52 62.73
CA SER A 993 20.44 43.65 61.42
C SER A 993 21.98 43.74 61.64
N PRO A 994 22.88 44.17 60.70
CA PRO A 994 22.83 44.51 59.25
C PRO A 994 23.87 43.68 58.42
N PRO A 995 24.38 44.01 57.19
CA PRO A 995 24.17 45.20 56.34
C PRO A 995 23.93 45.03 54.81
N ASP A 996 23.24 46.03 54.26
CA ASP A 996 23.40 46.78 53.00
C ASP A 996 24.03 46.14 51.73
N MET A 997 23.28 46.19 50.61
CA MET A 997 23.55 47.17 49.52
C MET A 997 22.45 47.24 48.44
N LEU A 998 21.98 48.46 48.17
CA LEU A 998 21.48 49.03 46.90
C LEU A 998 20.33 48.36 46.08
N ALA A 999 19.13 48.94 46.26
CA ALA A 999 18.22 49.49 45.23
C ALA A 999 17.79 48.67 43.97
N GLY A 1000 16.46 48.51 43.82
CA GLY A 1000 15.80 48.11 42.57
C GLY A 1000 14.31 47.76 42.76
N SER A 1001 13.39 48.69 42.49
CA SER A 1001 11.99 48.59 42.94
C SER A 1001 10.94 48.76 41.83
N GLY A 1002 9.92 47.87 41.81
CA GLY A 1002 8.55 48.27 41.43
C GLY A 1002 7.89 47.68 40.18
N GLU A 1003 7.78 46.34 40.04
CA GLU A 1003 6.87 45.75 39.02
C GLU A 1003 6.25 44.37 39.36
N VAL A 1004 6.61 43.75 40.49
CA VAL A 1004 6.32 42.31 40.75
C VAL A 1004 4.91 42.05 41.31
N GLY A 1005 4.27 43.02 41.95
CA GLY A 1005 2.99 42.81 42.67
C GLY A 1005 1.80 42.48 41.78
N GLU A 1006 1.57 43.28 40.73
CA GLU A 1006 0.36 43.21 39.91
C GLU A 1006 0.22 41.90 39.12
N GLN A 1007 1.35 41.31 38.70
CA GLN A 1007 1.35 40.01 38.02
C GLN A 1007 0.94 38.86 38.93
N ALA A 1008 1.28 38.92 40.23
CA ALA A 1008 0.89 37.90 41.20
C ALA A 1008 -0.62 37.90 41.46
N GLU A 1009 -1.21 39.08 41.65
CA GLU A 1009 -2.65 39.24 41.86
C GLU A 1009 -3.46 38.82 40.62
N LEU A 1010 -3.01 39.22 39.41
CA LEU A 1010 -3.61 38.79 38.16
C LEU A 1010 -3.52 37.27 37.94
N ALA A 1011 -2.44 36.63 38.40
CA ALA A 1011 -2.30 35.17 38.38
C ALA A 1011 -3.26 34.47 39.34
N GLU A 1012 -3.45 35.00 40.56
CA GLU A 1012 -4.39 34.45 41.53
C GLU A 1012 -5.85 34.64 41.08
N ALA A 1013 -6.20 35.80 40.51
CA ALA A 1013 -7.51 36.04 39.91
C ALA A 1013 -7.82 35.03 38.78
N LYS A 1014 -6.85 34.77 37.88
CA LYS A 1014 -6.96 33.74 36.83
C LYS A 1014 -7.11 32.33 37.43
N LYS A 1015 -6.41 32.01 38.53
CA LYS A 1015 -6.53 30.72 39.25
C LYS A 1015 -7.93 30.54 39.86
N LYS A 1016 -8.45 31.54 40.56
CA LYS A 1016 -9.82 31.54 41.15
C LYS A 1016 -10.89 31.38 40.06
N ARG A 1017 -10.77 32.09 38.93
CA ARG A 1017 -11.73 32.02 37.81
C ARG A 1017 -11.79 30.62 37.17
N ARG A 1018 -10.64 29.95 37.01
CA ARG A 1018 -10.55 28.56 36.53
C ARG A 1018 -11.24 27.57 37.47
N ILE A 1019 -11.04 27.70 38.79
CA ILE A 1019 -11.67 26.83 39.80
C ILE A 1019 -13.20 26.95 39.73
N LEU A 1020 -13.73 28.19 39.62
CA LEU A 1020 -15.18 28.43 39.53
C LEU A 1020 -15.80 27.81 38.28
N GLN A 1021 -15.15 27.96 37.12
CA GLN A 1021 -15.59 27.34 35.87
C GLN A 1021 -15.58 25.80 35.95
N HIS A 1022 -14.56 25.22 36.59
CA HIS A 1022 -14.47 23.76 36.75
C HIS A 1022 -15.58 23.20 37.66
N ALA A 1023 -15.98 23.95 38.69
CA ALA A 1023 -17.12 23.59 39.55
C ALA A 1023 -18.46 23.66 38.78
N GLN A 1024 -18.69 24.73 38.01
CA GLN A 1024 -19.90 24.90 37.19
C GLN A 1024 -20.03 23.80 36.12
N ALA A 1025 -18.95 23.48 35.41
CA ALA A 1025 -18.93 22.38 34.44
C ALA A 1025 -19.22 21.01 35.09
N SER A 1026 -18.71 20.77 36.30
CA SER A 1026 -18.96 19.52 37.04
C SER A 1026 -20.43 19.39 37.44
N ALA A 1027 -21.07 20.47 37.90
CA ALA A 1027 -22.49 20.48 38.25
C ALA A 1027 -23.40 20.20 37.03
N ALA A 1028 -23.10 20.81 35.88
CA ALA A 1028 -23.83 20.56 34.63
C ALA A 1028 -23.66 19.11 34.13
N GLN A 1029 -22.49 18.50 34.35
CA GLN A 1029 -22.26 17.10 33.97
C GLN A 1029 -23.05 16.12 34.87
N ILE A 1030 -23.21 16.42 36.16
CA ILE A 1030 -24.02 15.62 37.09
C ILE A 1030 -25.52 15.68 36.74
N SER A 1031 -26.05 16.84 36.33
CA SER A 1031 -27.46 16.94 35.92
C SER A 1031 -27.74 16.17 34.63
N HIS A 1032 -26.80 16.15 33.67
CA HIS A 1032 -26.96 15.40 32.42
C HIS A 1032 -26.95 13.88 32.61
N MET A 1033 -26.09 13.33 33.49
CA MET A 1033 -26.10 11.88 33.77
C MET A 1033 -27.42 11.42 34.41
N ASN A 1034 -28.00 12.24 35.28
CA ASN A 1034 -29.32 11.99 35.86
C ASN A 1034 -30.48 12.05 34.84
N LEU A 1035 -30.25 12.65 33.66
CA LEU A 1035 -31.21 12.65 32.55
C LEU A 1035 -31.13 11.36 31.72
N GLU A 1036 -29.92 10.87 31.41
CA GLU A 1036 -29.73 9.66 30.61
C GLU A 1036 -30.13 8.38 31.34
N LEU A 1037 -29.93 8.30 32.66
CA LEU A 1037 -30.37 7.16 33.49
C LEU A 1037 -31.89 6.87 33.40
N ARG A 1038 -32.71 7.86 32.99
CA ARG A 1038 -34.16 7.68 32.76
C ARG A 1038 -34.50 6.84 31.51
N TRP A 1039 -33.54 6.55 30.64
CA TRP A 1039 -33.78 5.79 29.40
C TRP A 1039 -33.52 4.29 29.52
N LEU A 1040 -32.72 3.85 30.51
CA LEU A 1040 -32.40 2.44 30.76
C LEU A 1040 -33.63 1.51 30.83
N PRO A 1041 -34.71 1.85 31.57
CA PRO A 1041 -35.88 0.99 31.69
C PRO A 1041 -36.59 0.69 30.35
N LYS A 1042 -36.54 1.62 29.40
CA LYS A 1042 -37.17 1.44 28.08
C LYS A 1042 -36.41 0.42 27.21
N GLN A 1043 -35.09 0.35 27.34
CA GLN A 1043 -34.26 -0.62 26.62
C GLN A 1043 -34.38 -2.02 27.22
N LEU A 1044 -34.38 -2.14 28.56
CA LEU A 1044 -34.68 -3.41 29.25
C LEU A 1044 -36.07 -3.95 28.87
N GLY A 1045 -37.09 -3.10 28.81
CA GLY A 1045 -38.43 -3.48 28.34
C GLY A 1045 -38.49 -3.94 26.88
N LEU A 1046 -37.56 -3.51 26.01
CA LEU A 1046 -37.45 -4.01 24.63
C LEU A 1046 -36.80 -5.40 24.60
N ILE A 1047 -35.74 -5.62 25.38
CA ILE A 1047 -35.05 -6.91 25.49
C ILE A 1047 -36.01 -7.99 26.03
N CYS A 1048 -36.79 -7.68 27.08
CA CYS A 1048 -37.79 -8.60 27.60
C CYS A 1048 -38.88 -8.96 26.57
N LYS A 1049 -39.30 -8.01 25.72
CA LYS A 1049 -40.26 -8.27 24.64
C LYS A 1049 -39.67 -9.14 23.52
N ILE A 1050 -38.40 -8.97 23.19
CA ILE A 1050 -37.70 -9.83 22.22
C ILE A 1050 -37.61 -11.26 22.76
N LEU A 1051 -37.27 -11.43 24.05
CA LEU A 1051 -37.22 -12.75 24.70
C LEU A 1051 -38.61 -13.41 24.80
N GLN A 1052 -39.69 -12.64 24.99
CA GLN A 1052 -41.06 -13.17 24.91
C GLN A 1052 -41.47 -13.55 23.47
N ALA A 1053 -41.04 -12.79 22.46
CA ALA A 1053 -41.38 -13.05 21.06
C ALA A 1053 -40.64 -14.25 20.43
N LEU A 1054 -39.60 -14.77 21.09
CA LEU A 1054 -38.84 -15.95 20.65
C LEU A 1054 -39.40 -17.27 21.18
N GLY A 1055 -40.40 -17.25 22.07
CA GLY A 1055 -41.14 -18.45 22.50
C GLY A 1055 -42.27 -18.79 21.53
N THR A 1056 -42.00 -19.66 20.56
CA THR A 1056 -42.99 -20.07 19.54
C THR A 1056 -43.91 -21.20 20.03
N GLU A 1057 -45.06 -21.31 19.36
CA GLU A 1057 -46.22 -22.11 19.75
C GLU A 1057 -45.96 -23.62 19.81
N GLN A 1058 -46.49 -24.28 20.84
CA GLN A 1058 -46.99 -25.65 20.72
C GLN A 1058 -48.17 -25.87 21.68
N ASP A 1059 -49.24 -26.46 21.15
CA ASP A 1059 -50.58 -26.50 21.73
C ASP A 1059 -50.88 -27.86 22.39
N HIS A 1060 -51.47 -27.85 23.61
CA HIS A 1060 -52.70 -28.57 24.01
C HIS A 1060 -52.81 -29.03 25.49
N PHE A 1061 -54.07 -29.03 25.98
CA PHE A 1061 -54.61 -29.64 27.20
C PHE A 1061 -54.18 -29.05 28.60
N PRO A 1062 -55.05 -29.13 29.66
CA PRO A 1062 -55.40 -27.92 30.43
C PRO A 1062 -55.64 -28.09 31.96
N VAL A 1063 -55.23 -27.12 32.78
CA VAL A 1063 -55.67 -27.02 34.20
C VAL A 1063 -56.09 -25.58 34.55
N LYS A 1064 -57.09 -25.43 35.43
CA LYS A 1064 -57.88 -24.19 35.62
C LYS A 1064 -57.34 -23.23 36.70
N GLY A 1065 -56.99 -22.01 36.28
CA GLY A 1065 -57.14 -20.75 37.05
C GLY A 1065 -56.27 -20.56 38.31
N PRO A 1066 -56.53 -19.50 39.11
CA PRO A 1066 -57.44 -18.36 38.88
C PRO A 1066 -56.70 -17.10 38.36
N LYS A 1067 -57.42 -15.97 38.21
CA LYS A 1067 -56.86 -14.67 37.81
C LYS A 1067 -56.39 -13.86 39.02
N CYS A 1068 -55.34 -13.06 38.85
CA CYS A 1068 -55.04 -11.90 39.70
C CYS A 1068 -55.13 -10.61 38.88
N THR A 1069 -56.30 -9.98 38.90
CA THR A 1069 -56.41 -8.52 38.83
C THR A 1069 -56.40 -7.96 40.25
N ASP A 1070 -56.30 -6.63 40.37
CA ASP A 1070 -56.43 -5.87 41.62
C ASP A 1070 -55.29 -6.02 42.64
N LEU A 1071 -54.27 -5.15 42.52
CA LEU A 1071 -53.54 -4.53 43.64
C LEU A 1071 -52.54 -3.47 43.11
N LEU A 1072 -53.03 -2.25 42.85
CA LEU A 1072 -52.20 -1.06 42.60
C LEU A 1072 -52.82 0.16 43.29
N SER A 1073 -52.60 0.26 44.61
CA SER A 1073 -52.94 1.42 45.43
C SER A 1073 -51.95 1.56 46.58
N SER A 1074 -51.65 2.80 46.97
CA SER A 1074 -50.78 3.22 48.10
C SER A 1074 -49.37 2.62 48.17
N THR A 1075 -48.40 3.50 47.90
CA THR A 1075 -47.13 3.64 48.62
C THR A 1075 -47.05 3.00 50.01
N GLU A 1076 -46.03 2.19 50.28
CA GLU A 1076 -44.86 2.54 51.12
C GLU A 1076 -43.82 1.37 51.16
N VAL A 1077 -42.73 1.52 51.93
CA VAL A 1077 -41.72 0.51 52.31
C VAL A 1077 -40.77 0.00 51.20
N ARG A 1078 -39.48 0.33 51.37
CA ARG A 1078 -38.39 0.11 50.39
C ARG A 1078 -37.49 -1.09 50.74
N SER A 1079 -38.03 -2.17 51.31
CA SER A 1079 -37.22 -3.23 51.95
C SER A 1079 -37.66 -4.69 51.76
N GLN A 1080 -38.44 -5.04 50.72
CA GLN A 1080 -38.75 -6.43 50.35
C GLN A 1080 -38.60 -6.73 48.85
N ALA A 1081 -37.52 -6.26 48.21
CA ALA A 1081 -37.25 -6.51 46.79
C ALA A 1081 -36.52 -7.85 46.50
N GLU A 1082 -35.93 -8.50 47.51
CA GLU A 1082 -34.97 -9.60 47.30
C GLU A 1082 -35.60 -11.01 47.31
N SER A 1083 -36.80 -11.18 47.87
CA SER A 1083 -37.46 -12.49 47.98
C SER A 1083 -38.25 -12.92 46.74
N GLY A 1084 -38.75 -11.97 45.93
CA GLY A 1084 -39.65 -12.27 44.80
C GLY A 1084 -39.00 -13.00 43.63
N ILE A 1085 -37.71 -12.76 43.36
CA ILE A 1085 -36.99 -13.33 42.21
C ILE A 1085 -36.75 -14.84 42.39
N VAL A 1086 -36.52 -15.29 43.63
CA VAL A 1086 -36.26 -16.69 43.99
C VAL A 1086 -37.46 -17.61 43.66
N PHE A 1087 -38.69 -17.09 43.74
CA PHE A 1087 -39.89 -17.89 43.52
C PHE A 1087 -40.13 -18.20 42.02
N LEU A 1088 -39.85 -17.25 41.14
CA LEU A 1088 -40.03 -17.42 39.68
C LEU A 1088 -39.01 -18.39 39.08
N LEU A 1089 -37.74 -18.28 39.48
CA LEU A 1089 -36.67 -19.18 38.99
C LEU A 1089 -36.89 -20.65 39.39
N ARG A 1090 -37.64 -20.92 40.47
CA ARG A 1090 -37.92 -22.29 40.92
C ARG A 1090 -38.90 -23.07 40.03
N ARG A 1091 -39.63 -22.41 39.13
CA ARG A 1091 -40.67 -23.02 38.27
C ARG A 1091 -40.17 -23.39 36.86
N ALA A 1092 -39.01 -22.90 36.43
CA ALA A 1092 -38.42 -23.18 35.11
C ALA A 1092 -37.60 -24.49 35.05
N LYS A 1093 -37.87 -25.47 35.93
CA LYS A 1093 -36.98 -26.63 36.17
C LYS A 1093 -37.16 -27.81 35.20
N THR A 1094 -37.95 -27.67 34.12
CA THR A 1094 -38.30 -28.78 33.23
C THR A 1094 -38.40 -28.35 31.76
N LEU A 1095 -37.27 -28.30 31.06
CA LEU A 1095 -37.06 -29.02 29.78
C LEU A 1095 -35.61 -28.89 29.26
N LYS A 1096 -35.06 -30.02 28.82
CA LYS A 1096 -33.84 -30.25 28.01
C LYS A 1096 -34.14 -29.94 26.52
N GLU A 1097 -33.26 -29.86 25.50
CA GLU A 1097 -31.79 -29.78 25.26
C GLU A 1097 -31.60 -29.61 23.72
N SER A 1098 -30.48 -29.19 23.10
CA SER A 1098 -29.24 -28.49 23.52
C SER A 1098 -28.57 -27.91 22.24
N TYR A 1099 -27.42 -27.23 22.35
CA TYR A 1099 -26.61 -26.73 21.22
C TYR A 1099 -25.12 -26.52 21.61
N VAL A 1100 -24.23 -26.35 20.61
CA VAL A 1100 -22.85 -25.75 20.64
C VAL A 1100 -21.59 -26.68 20.58
N PHE A 1101 -20.99 -26.80 19.37
CA PHE A 1101 -19.55 -26.71 18.98
C PHE A 1101 -18.44 -27.61 19.64
N PHE A 1102 -17.14 -27.67 19.23
CA PHE A 1102 -16.26 -26.82 18.38
C PHE A 1102 -15.01 -27.57 17.78
N SER A 1103 -14.53 -27.17 16.57
CA SER A 1103 -13.15 -27.39 15.97
C SER A 1103 -12.61 -28.83 15.78
N GLU A 1104 -11.54 -29.14 15.03
CA GLU A 1104 -10.55 -28.41 14.17
C GLU A 1104 -10.34 -29.23 12.85
N GLY A 1105 -9.40 -29.06 11.91
CA GLY A 1105 -8.27 -28.14 11.66
C GLY A 1105 -7.26 -28.80 10.67
N ILE A 1106 -6.57 -28.05 9.78
CA ILE A 1106 -5.60 -28.62 8.80
C ILE A 1106 -4.41 -27.68 8.49
N GLN A 1107 -3.17 -28.19 8.67
CA GLN A 1107 -1.98 -27.80 7.88
C GLN A 1107 -1.11 -29.04 7.61
N SER A 1108 -0.41 -29.04 6.47
CA SER A 1108 0.34 -30.21 5.96
C SER A 1108 1.85 -30.09 6.16
N GLY A 1109 2.48 -31.14 6.70
CA GLY A 1109 3.93 -31.33 6.66
C GLY A 1109 4.36 -32.10 5.43
N ASN A 1110 5.53 -31.76 4.87
CA ASN A 1110 6.08 -32.42 3.68
C ASN A 1110 7.61 -32.56 3.84
N GLN A 1111 8.08 -33.73 4.28
CA GLN A 1111 9.48 -34.15 4.21
C GLN A 1111 9.53 -35.65 3.94
N ALA A 1112 10.40 -36.05 3.00
CA ALA A 1112 10.73 -37.45 2.72
C ALA A 1112 12.26 -37.61 2.88
N GLY A 1113 12.69 -38.68 3.54
CA GLY A 1113 14.10 -38.94 3.80
C GLY A 1113 14.84 -39.57 2.62
N GLY A 1114 16.18 -39.47 2.66
CA GLY A 1114 17.04 -40.32 1.83
C GLY A 1114 17.10 -41.75 2.36
N THR A 1115 17.57 -42.69 1.52
CA THR A 1115 17.90 -44.06 1.90
C THR A 1115 19.20 -44.48 1.20
N ASP A 1116 20.08 -45.16 1.94
CA ASP A 1116 21.39 -45.57 1.44
C ASP A 1116 21.34 -46.86 0.61
N THR A 1117 22.39 -47.06 -0.19
CA THR A 1117 22.58 -48.21 -1.07
C THR A 1117 22.90 -49.50 -0.32
N ILE A 1118 22.20 -50.59 -0.65
CA ILE A 1118 22.72 -51.96 -0.53
C ILE A 1118 22.54 -52.66 -1.88
N GLU A 1119 23.60 -53.33 -2.33
CA GLU A 1119 23.72 -54.04 -3.60
C GLU A 1119 23.45 -55.54 -3.42
N ILE A 1120 22.70 -56.16 -4.34
CA ILE A 1120 22.73 -57.62 -4.65
C ILE A 1120 21.92 -57.90 -5.95
N GLN A 1121 22.51 -58.71 -6.84
CA GLN A 1121 21.86 -59.44 -7.94
C GLN A 1121 21.90 -60.95 -7.62
N PRO A 1122 21.20 -61.88 -8.33
CA PRO A 1122 20.36 -61.75 -9.52
C PRO A 1122 18.85 -61.98 -9.15
N THR A 1123 17.89 -62.59 -9.89
CA THR A 1123 17.89 -63.50 -11.06
C THR A 1123 16.54 -63.47 -11.82
N GLN A 1124 16.52 -64.10 -13.00
CA GLN A 1124 15.37 -64.29 -13.88
C GLN A 1124 14.26 -65.17 -13.26
N HIS A 1125 12.99 -64.83 -13.52
CA HIS A 1125 12.05 -65.72 -14.24
C HIS A 1125 10.80 -64.93 -14.68
N ALA A 1126 10.17 -65.34 -15.78
CA ALA A 1126 9.02 -64.65 -16.36
C ALA A 1126 7.83 -65.59 -16.64
N THR A 1127 6.61 -65.11 -16.42
CA THR A 1127 5.36 -65.61 -17.02
C THR A 1127 4.24 -64.57 -16.87
N ASN A 1128 3.49 -64.32 -17.95
CA ASN A 1128 2.02 -64.13 -18.06
C ASN A 1128 1.28 -63.14 -17.10
N SER A 1129 0.29 -62.35 -17.52
CA SER A 1129 -0.30 -62.11 -18.86
C SER A 1129 -1.33 -60.97 -18.85
N VAL A 1130 -1.46 -60.24 -19.97
CA VAL A 1130 -2.70 -59.63 -20.53
C VAL A 1130 -3.64 -58.83 -19.61
N HIS A 1131 -3.87 -57.55 -19.94
CA HIS A 1131 -5.25 -57.03 -20.19
C HIS A 1131 -5.27 -55.67 -20.94
N HIS A 1132 -6.28 -55.48 -21.80
CA HIS A 1132 -6.61 -54.22 -22.48
C HIS A 1132 -7.64 -53.39 -21.67
N LEU A 1133 -7.62 -52.05 -21.84
CA LEU A 1133 -8.75 -51.08 -22.00
C LEU A 1133 -8.18 -49.65 -21.80
N CYS A 1134 -8.09 -48.77 -22.81
CA CYS A 1134 -9.13 -48.00 -23.51
C CYS A 1134 -9.45 -46.62 -22.89
N LEU A 1135 -9.36 -45.58 -23.72
CA LEU A 1135 -9.62 -44.17 -23.39
C LEU A 1135 -11.13 -43.83 -23.41
N PRO A 1136 -11.63 -42.92 -22.55
CA PRO A 1136 -12.94 -42.31 -22.71
C PRO A 1136 -12.91 -41.20 -23.79
N ALA A 1137 -13.91 -41.18 -24.68
CA ALA A 1137 -13.96 -40.25 -25.81
C ALA A 1137 -14.62 -38.90 -25.48
N CYS A 1138 -14.27 -37.86 -26.25
CA CYS A 1138 -14.85 -36.52 -26.12
C CYS A 1138 -16.23 -36.45 -26.80
N GLY A 1139 -17.28 -36.11 -26.05
CA GLY A 1139 -18.66 -36.06 -26.54
C GLY A 1139 -19.12 -34.67 -26.98
N GLN A 1140 -19.09 -34.39 -28.29
CA GLN A 1140 -19.83 -33.25 -28.85
C GLN A 1140 -21.34 -33.53 -28.87
N ARG A 1141 -22.15 -32.53 -28.51
CA ARG A 1141 -23.58 -32.50 -28.88
C ARG A 1141 -23.95 -31.15 -29.49
N ASN A 1142 -24.37 -31.19 -30.75
CA ASN A 1142 -25.09 -30.10 -31.37
C ASN A 1142 -26.53 -30.04 -30.80
N HIS A 1143 -27.06 -28.85 -30.60
CA HIS A 1143 -28.50 -28.61 -30.72
C HIS A 1143 -28.73 -27.23 -31.35
N ALA A 1144 -29.74 -27.14 -32.20
CA ALA A 1144 -30.15 -25.91 -32.88
C ALA A 1144 -31.50 -25.42 -32.34
N THR A 1145 -31.83 -24.16 -32.64
CA THR A 1145 -33.08 -23.43 -32.29
C THR A 1145 -33.32 -23.21 -30.78
N CYS A 1146 -33.80 -22.06 -30.33
CA CYS A 1146 -34.28 -20.85 -31.04
C CYS A 1146 -33.39 -19.62 -30.81
#